data_AF-A0A9J6AF95-F1
#
_entry.id   AF-A0A9J6AF95-F1
#
_cell.length_a   1.000
_cell.length_b   1.000
_cell.length_c   1.000
_cell.angle_alpha   90.00
_cell.angle_beta   90.00
_cell.angle_gamma   90.00
#
_symmetry.space_group_name_H-M   'P 1'
#
loop_
_entity.id
_entity.type
_entity.pdbx_description
1 polymer ?
#
loop_
_entity_poly.entity_id
_entity_poly.type
_entity_poly.pdbx_seq_one_letter_code
_entity_poly.pdbx_strand_id
1 'polypeptide(L)'
;MTSEQQLSVYCNQINSESIGESNIDQNLIQRRNANYKPNIWKYDILRSLKSQYSEGKYKREAQKLEEEVLWLVAEIENPLAKLELIDSINKMSLSHLFDKEIMVFLQNMEFEKKLKDSGLEMDLYSTALYFRIFRQYGYNVTQDVFLSYMDEMGEQIEVDANMDPKTMMQLFEASHLGLRDENMLDEARIFCTKNLKISCNNIIPMEMPLHWKVEWYNTRKQISKQENEKEERVSNLKLLQLAKLNFNMVQAEHQKDLVDILRWWTNLGLIENVSFSRDRIVESFLWSVGVAFEPQHSNFRNWLTKAITFIIVIDDVYDIYGTLQDLQLFTDAVVRWDPKEVEELPSCMQICFRKLYDTTNDVALEIEQQKGWNFPVSTYLQKVWAEFCKALLVEAKWDSTGYTPTLGEYLDNGWKSSGGTVLSLHVLLGLAQDFSQVDDFLENEQDLIYYSSLIIRLGNDLGTSTAELERGDVSSCILCYMRKENVKEDVARKHIEEMVIETWKKMNKHCFANSSSTLIKYIMNIARVTHFIYQNGDGFGVQDRETRQQILSSLEEKYKVKAEKLKEEVCCTFSDTHASLVAQLELIDTIDKLGLTSYFEVEIQKALENTIIYSMKSSSNHYATLLCFRQLLTELGYNASQDMLEDLLHGKGKLPSDIKTLLELFEGSHLSMDDLLASNPLAWRVRWYDVRTHIINTAQNSNNTNIPMLLKLAKLNFNIIQATHQNDLKDVIRWWRNLCIVEDLEFTRDRIVEGFFYAVGIASEAQHGSIRKWITKVIQLVLIIDDVYDIYASFADVQQFTRAIEKWDPNEVERLPECMQICLRALHATMEEICVEIQEQKGGSSTLPYLKQGWVNFCKALLVEATWHYEGHIPTLEDYLDNGWISSSGSLFSFHVIYCMTNKIANENLDLCKNCQEIIYHVSIIIRLCNDQGTSTAELERGDVASSIICYMQQENVSEDVAREYIESIILDSFKKINYHFNKLST
;
A
#
# COMPACT_ATOMS: atom_id res chain seq x y z
N MET A 1 15.62 11.31 37.85
CA MET A 1 16.82 10.63 37.34
C MET A 1 16.60 9.16 37.61
N THR A 2 15.98 8.49 36.62
CA THR A 2 16.60 7.50 35.71
C THR A 2 16.50 6.12 36.36
N SER A 3 15.65 5.22 35.84
CA SER A 3 16.00 4.29 34.74
C SER A 3 17.30 3.56 35.08
N GLU A 4 17.46 2.26 34.96
CA GLU A 4 16.79 1.16 34.28
C GLU A 4 17.75 -0.01 34.59
N GLN A 5 17.32 -1.25 34.37
CA GLN A 5 18.22 -2.42 34.18
C GLN A 5 18.91 -2.91 35.48
N GLN A 6 18.88 -4.19 35.86
CA GLN A 6 18.73 -5.41 35.08
C GLN A 6 18.75 -6.62 36.05
N LEU A 7 18.03 -7.69 35.68
CA LEU A 7 18.32 -9.13 35.99
C LEU A 7 18.03 -9.59 37.44
N SER A 8 17.43 -10.75 37.75
CA SER A 8 17.21 -12.01 37.02
C SER A 8 16.09 -12.78 37.77
N VAL A 9 15.20 -13.48 37.06
CA VAL A 9 15.15 -14.96 36.89
C VAL A 9 14.83 -15.75 38.18
N TYR A 10 13.98 -16.78 38.05
CA TYR A 10 13.56 -17.82 39.01
C TYR A 10 12.28 -17.59 39.82
N CYS A 11 11.13 -17.88 39.21
CA CYS A 11 9.98 -18.45 39.92
C CYS A 11 9.42 -19.63 39.10
N ASN A 12 9.99 -20.82 39.33
CA ASN A 12 9.32 -22.08 39.04
C ASN A 12 9.41 -22.96 40.29
N GLN A 13 8.23 -23.46 40.66
CA GLN A 13 7.98 -24.73 41.35
C GLN A 13 8.11 -24.84 42.88
N ILE A 14 6.92 -25.01 43.49
CA ILE A 14 6.51 -26.17 44.33
C ILE A 14 6.35 -25.95 45.86
N ASN A 15 5.06 -26.06 46.26
CA ASN A 15 4.44 -26.67 47.44
C ASN A 15 4.43 -26.01 48.84
N SER A 16 3.22 -25.79 49.37
CA SER A 16 2.53 -26.73 50.31
C SER A 16 1.14 -26.17 50.70
N GLU A 17 0.05 -26.84 50.29
CA GLU A 17 -0.88 -27.65 51.12
C GLU A 17 -1.60 -26.86 52.24
N SER A 18 -2.81 -26.35 52.00
CA SER A 18 -4.15 -26.97 52.13
C SER A 18 -4.77 -26.92 53.53
N ILE A 19 -5.87 -26.17 53.67
CA ILE A 19 -7.04 -26.57 54.50
C ILE A 19 -8.28 -26.13 53.71
N GLY A 20 -9.10 -27.11 53.32
CA GLY A 20 -10.28 -26.89 52.49
C GLY A 20 -11.56 -26.67 53.28
N GLU A 21 -12.51 -25.99 52.64
CA GLU A 21 -13.94 -26.11 52.92
C GLU A 21 -14.73 -26.11 51.60
N SER A 22 -15.45 -27.22 51.40
CA SER A 22 -16.62 -27.49 50.55
C SER A 22 -16.66 -26.99 49.09
N ASN A 23 -16.53 -27.97 48.19
CA ASN A 23 -17.03 -27.97 46.81
C ASN A 23 -18.45 -27.42 46.70
N ILE A 24 -18.60 -26.32 45.97
CA ILE A 24 -19.69 -26.14 45.01
C ILE A 24 -19.01 -26.09 43.65
N ASP A 25 -19.23 -27.14 42.87
CA ASP A 25 -18.80 -27.31 41.50
C ASP A 25 -19.53 -26.26 40.63
N GLN A 26 -18.97 -25.05 40.51
CA GLN A 26 -19.32 -24.14 39.43
C GLN A 26 -18.55 -24.61 38.21
N ASN A 27 -19.21 -25.39 37.36
CA ASN A 27 -18.80 -25.65 35.98
C ASN A 27 -18.16 -24.38 35.39
N LEU A 28 -16.86 -24.41 35.11
CA LEU A 28 -16.19 -23.36 34.34
C LEU A 28 -16.86 -23.32 32.96
N ILE A 29 -17.81 -22.39 32.77
CA ILE A 29 -18.44 -22.15 31.47
C ILE A 29 -17.34 -21.71 30.50
N GLN A 30 -16.92 -22.63 29.63
CA GLN A 30 -15.89 -22.35 28.63
C GLN A 30 -16.54 -21.58 27.47
N ARG A 31 -16.28 -20.27 27.40
CA ARG A 31 -16.76 -19.39 26.31
C ARG A 31 -15.84 -19.48 25.09
N ARG A 32 -16.41 -19.36 23.87
CA ARG A 32 -15.61 -19.36 22.63
C ARG A 32 -14.80 -18.07 22.50
N ASN A 33 -13.73 -18.12 21.72
CA ASN A 33 -12.91 -16.96 21.37
C ASN A 33 -12.49 -17.10 19.90
N ALA A 34 -12.77 -16.08 19.10
CA ALA A 34 -12.44 -16.06 17.67
C ALA A 34 -10.96 -15.69 17.37
N ASN A 35 -10.18 -15.33 18.39
CA ASN A 35 -8.78 -14.90 18.26
C ASN A 35 -8.58 -13.76 17.24
N TYR A 36 -9.45 -12.74 17.28
CA TYR A 36 -9.38 -11.62 16.36
C TYR A 36 -8.03 -10.91 16.44
N LYS A 37 -7.52 -10.48 15.27
CA LYS A 37 -6.32 -9.64 15.21
C LYS A 37 -6.57 -8.30 15.92
N PRO A 38 -5.59 -7.79 16.68
CA PRO A 38 -5.68 -6.49 17.31
C PRO A 38 -5.74 -5.37 16.27
N ASN A 39 -6.29 -4.23 16.67
CA ASN A 39 -6.39 -3.06 15.83
C ASN A 39 -5.01 -2.59 15.32
N ILE A 40 -4.89 -2.43 14.00
CA ILE A 40 -3.64 -2.00 13.35
C ILE A 40 -3.44 -0.47 13.41
N TRP A 41 -4.49 0.30 13.68
CA TRP A 41 -4.48 1.75 13.60
C TRP A 41 -4.03 2.36 14.92
N LYS A 42 -2.92 3.13 14.88
CA LYS A 42 -2.45 3.89 16.04
C LYS A 42 -3.25 5.19 16.18
N TYR A 43 -4.19 5.21 17.12
CA TYR A 43 -5.10 6.35 17.30
C TYR A 43 -4.38 7.67 17.56
N ASP A 44 -3.24 7.68 18.25
CA ASP A 44 -2.48 8.92 18.49
C ASP A 44 -1.99 9.55 17.18
N ILE A 45 -1.60 8.73 16.20
CA ILE A 45 -1.21 9.21 14.87
C ILE A 45 -2.42 9.78 14.13
N LEU A 46 -3.53 9.04 14.11
CA LEU A 46 -4.76 9.48 13.44
C LEU A 46 -5.34 10.75 14.07
N ARG A 47 -5.26 10.91 15.39
CA ARG A 47 -5.66 12.12 16.12
C ARG A 47 -4.80 13.34 15.81
N SER A 48 -3.56 13.12 15.35
CA SER A 48 -2.63 14.19 14.99
C SER A 48 -2.80 14.69 13.56
N LEU A 49 -3.68 14.07 12.76
CA LEU A 49 -3.94 14.47 11.38
C LEU A 49 -4.43 15.93 11.34
N LYS A 50 -3.74 16.73 10.54
CA LYS A 50 -4.10 18.13 10.26
C LYS A 50 -4.00 18.37 8.77
N SER A 51 -5.09 18.86 8.17
CA SER A 51 -5.13 19.23 6.76
C SER A 51 -5.18 20.75 6.59
N GLN A 52 -4.28 21.27 5.75
CA GLN A 52 -4.26 22.67 5.34
C GLN A 52 -5.49 23.06 4.51
N TYR A 53 -6.19 22.10 3.89
CA TYR A 53 -7.36 22.35 3.04
C TYR A 53 -8.60 22.80 3.84
N SER A 54 -8.51 22.82 5.17
CA SER A 54 -9.51 23.43 6.05
C SER A 54 -9.48 24.97 6.03
N GLU A 55 -8.43 25.58 5.45
CA GLU A 55 -8.27 27.04 5.39
C GLU A 55 -9.24 27.71 4.40
N GLY A 56 -9.76 28.89 4.77
CA GLY A 56 -10.75 29.62 3.97
C GLY A 56 -10.28 30.05 2.57
N LYS A 57 -8.97 30.07 2.30
CA LYS A 57 -8.43 30.39 0.97
C LYS A 57 -8.81 29.33 -0.08
N TYR A 58 -8.78 28.06 0.30
CA TYR A 58 -9.12 26.94 -0.59
C TYR A 58 -10.60 26.90 -0.91
N LYS A 59 -11.47 27.27 0.05
CA LYS A 59 -12.91 27.42 -0.19
C LYS A 59 -13.19 28.48 -1.27
N ARG A 60 -12.50 29.63 -1.23
CA ARG A 60 -12.65 30.68 -2.27
C ARG A 60 -12.14 30.23 -3.63
N GLU A 61 -11.02 29.51 -3.65
CA GLU A 61 -10.44 28.96 -4.87
C GLU A 61 -11.36 27.91 -5.50
N ALA A 62 -11.95 27.02 -4.70
CA ALA A 62 -12.93 26.04 -5.14
C ALA A 62 -14.19 26.70 -5.72
N GLN A 63 -14.74 27.73 -5.05
CA GLN A 63 -15.87 28.50 -5.56
C GLN A 63 -15.58 29.16 -6.91
N LYS A 64 -14.39 29.73 -7.08
CA LYS A 64 -13.99 30.32 -8.36
C LYS A 64 -13.91 29.26 -9.46
N LEU A 65 -13.31 28.10 -9.17
CA LEU A 65 -13.23 26.99 -10.12
C LEU A 65 -14.61 26.40 -10.45
N GLU A 66 -15.52 26.34 -9.47
CA GLU A 66 -16.91 25.93 -9.65
C GLU A 66 -17.63 26.86 -10.64
N GLU A 67 -17.53 28.18 -10.47
CA GLU A 67 -18.09 29.17 -11.40
C GLU A 67 -17.50 29.04 -12.82
N GLU A 68 -16.18 28.84 -12.93
CA GLU A 68 -15.51 28.62 -14.22
C GLU A 68 -16.01 27.34 -14.91
N VAL A 69 -16.16 26.24 -14.16
CA VAL A 69 -16.69 24.97 -14.68
C VAL A 69 -18.15 25.13 -15.10
N LEU A 70 -18.98 25.82 -14.31
CA LEU A 70 -20.38 26.11 -14.66
C LEU A 70 -20.50 26.83 -16.01
N TRP A 71 -19.67 27.86 -16.22
CA TRP A 71 -19.66 28.59 -17.47
C TRP A 71 -19.28 27.68 -18.65
N LEU A 72 -18.25 26.86 -18.49
CA LEU A 72 -17.83 25.88 -19.50
C LEU A 72 -18.90 24.84 -19.81
N VAL A 73 -19.66 24.38 -18.80
CA VAL A 73 -20.77 23.44 -19.00
C VAL A 73 -21.89 24.08 -19.81
N ALA A 74 -22.18 25.36 -19.57
CA ALA A 74 -23.22 26.11 -20.29
C ALA A 74 -22.89 26.34 -21.76
N GLU A 75 -21.61 26.50 -22.12
CA GLU A 75 -21.15 26.73 -23.51
C GLU A 75 -21.22 25.49 -24.42
N ILE A 76 -21.25 24.29 -23.85
CA ILE A 76 -21.33 23.07 -24.66
C ILE A 76 -22.71 23.03 -25.32
N GLU A 77 -22.78 22.99 -26.65
CA GLU A 77 -24.05 22.80 -27.37
C GLU A 77 -24.32 21.33 -27.70
N ASN A 78 -23.27 20.54 -27.90
CA ASN A 78 -23.37 19.14 -28.30
C ASN A 78 -23.92 18.25 -27.15
N PRO A 79 -25.05 17.54 -27.35
CA PRO A 79 -25.66 16.69 -26.32
C PRO A 79 -24.75 15.57 -25.79
N LEU A 80 -23.99 14.90 -26.67
CA LEU A 80 -23.07 13.84 -26.27
C LEU A 80 -21.94 14.38 -25.39
N ALA A 81 -21.34 15.51 -25.79
CA ALA A 81 -20.29 16.16 -25.00
C ALA A 81 -20.79 16.59 -23.61
N LYS A 82 -22.06 17.00 -23.48
CA LYS A 82 -22.68 17.25 -22.15
C LYS A 82 -22.78 15.99 -21.32
N LEU A 83 -23.24 14.88 -21.91
CA LEU A 83 -23.34 13.60 -21.22
C LEU A 83 -21.97 13.08 -20.77
N GLU A 84 -20.95 13.18 -21.63
CA GLU A 84 -19.57 12.81 -21.28
C GLU A 84 -19.00 13.69 -20.15
N LEU A 85 -19.37 14.97 -20.11
CA LEU A 85 -18.99 15.87 -19.02
C LEU A 85 -19.69 15.51 -17.71
N ILE A 86 -21.00 15.26 -17.74
CA ILE A 86 -21.77 14.81 -16.56
C ILE A 86 -21.20 13.48 -16.05
N ASP A 87 -20.85 12.55 -16.94
CA ASP A 87 -20.20 11.30 -16.58
C ASP A 87 -18.85 11.53 -15.88
N SER A 88 -18.06 12.48 -16.37
CA SER A 88 -16.79 12.87 -15.76
C SER A 88 -16.98 13.51 -14.38
N ILE A 89 -17.95 14.42 -14.24
CA ILE A 89 -18.34 15.04 -12.96
C ILE A 89 -18.73 13.97 -11.93
N ASN A 90 -19.57 12.99 -12.32
CA ASN A 90 -19.98 11.89 -11.46
C ASN A 90 -18.79 11.00 -11.07
N LYS A 91 -17.94 10.60 -12.03
CA LYS A 91 -16.74 9.77 -11.78
C LYS A 91 -15.73 10.46 -10.86
N MET A 92 -15.70 11.79 -10.85
CA MET A 92 -14.85 12.61 -9.98
C MET A 92 -15.52 13.01 -8.67
N SER A 93 -16.72 12.50 -8.38
CA SER A 93 -17.45 12.82 -7.16
C SER A 93 -17.76 14.30 -6.95
N LEU A 94 -18.00 15.01 -8.05
CA LEU A 94 -18.35 16.43 -8.07
C LEU A 94 -19.84 16.68 -8.27
N SER A 95 -20.64 15.63 -8.45
CA SER A 95 -22.10 15.68 -8.67
C SER A 95 -22.81 16.62 -7.68
N HIS A 96 -22.53 16.47 -6.38
CA HIS A 96 -23.11 17.28 -5.30
C HIS A 96 -22.85 18.80 -5.40
N LEU A 97 -21.88 19.25 -6.19
CA LEU A 97 -21.65 20.68 -6.45
C LEU A 97 -22.54 21.22 -7.58
N PHE A 98 -23.01 20.34 -8.47
CA PHE A 98 -23.69 20.69 -9.71
C PHE A 98 -25.07 20.03 -9.87
N ASP A 99 -25.64 19.47 -8.79
CA ASP A 99 -26.89 18.69 -8.83
C ASP A 99 -28.04 19.44 -9.52
N LYS A 100 -28.18 20.75 -9.24
CA LYS A 100 -29.26 21.57 -9.83
C LYS A 100 -29.08 21.72 -11.33
N GLU A 101 -27.86 22.02 -11.76
CA GLU A 101 -27.52 22.28 -13.15
C GLU A 101 -27.62 21.00 -13.97
N ILE A 102 -27.13 19.88 -13.44
CA ILE A 102 -27.27 18.57 -14.08
C ILE A 102 -28.75 18.22 -14.26
N MET A 103 -29.59 18.40 -13.23
CA MET A 103 -31.02 18.14 -13.35
C MET A 103 -31.69 19.02 -14.41
N VAL A 104 -31.36 20.32 -14.47
CA VAL A 104 -31.88 21.23 -15.52
C VAL A 104 -31.45 20.77 -16.91
N PHE A 105 -30.20 20.32 -17.08
CA PHE A 105 -29.72 19.82 -18.38
C PHE A 105 -30.44 18.56 -18.82
N LEU A 106 -30.63 17.60 -17.92
CA LEU A 106 -31.35 16.36 -18.21
C LEU A 106 -32.82 16.62 -18.55
N GLN A 107 -33.48 17.53 -17.81
CA GLN A 107 -34.86 17.97 -18.10
C GLN A 107 -34.98 18.61 -19.49
N ASN A 108 -34.08 19.52 -19.84
CA ASN A 108 -34.09 20.18 -21.15
C ASN A 108 -33.86 19.18 -22.28
N MET A 109 -32.92 18.25 -22.12
CA MET A 109 -32.65 17.22 -23.12
C MET A 109 -33.84 16.26 -23.29
N GLU A 110 -34.53 15.89 -22.19
CA GLU A 110 -35.76 15.09 -22.28
C GLU A 110 -36.87 15.84 -23.02
N PHE A 111 -37.05 17.14 -22.74
CA PHE A 111 -38.03 17.98 -23.40
C PHE A 111 -37.75 18.13 -24.91
N GLU A 112 -36.50 18.37 -25.29
CA GLU A 112 -36.10 18.44 -26.70
C GLU A 112 -36.33 17.14 -27.46
N LYS A 113 -36.06 16.00 -26.81
CA LYS A 113 -36.31 14.67 -27.39
C LYS A 113 -37.80 14.44 -27.66
N LYS A 114 -38.68 14.87 -26.74
CA LYS A 114 -40.14 14.78 -26.91
C LYS A 114 -40.68 15.68 -28.03
N LEU A 115 -40.04 16.82 -28.29
CA LEU A 115 -40.48 17.79 -29.29
C LEU A 115 -40.08 17.45 -30.73
N LYS A 116 -38.93 16.82 -30.95
CA LYS A 116 -38.35 16.74 -32.29
C LYS A 116 -38.89 15.61 -33.16
N ASP A 117 -39.63 14.62 -32.63
CA ASP A 117 -40.12 13.39 -33.32
C ASP A 117 -39.08 12.70 -34.25
N SER A 118 -37.82 13.10 -34.08
CA SER A 118 -36.70 12.68 -34.88
C SER A 118 -35.96 11.69 -34.01
N GLY A 119 -35.93 10.43 -34.44
CA GLY A 119 -34.90 9.51 -34.01
C GLY A 119 -33.56 10.23 -34.16
N LEU A 120 -33.02 10.71 -33.03
CA LEU A 120 -31.63 11.10 -32.95
C LEU A 120 -30.90 9.78 -33.22
N GLU A 121 -30.37 9.59 -34.43
CA GLU A 121 -29.46 8.49 -34.76
C GLU A 121 -28.21 8.68 -33.90
N MET A 122 -28.30 8.21 -32.66
CA MET A 122 -27.18 8.08 -31.75
C MET A 122 -26.43 6.81 -32.14
N ASP A 123 -25.12 6.77 -31.97
CA ASP A 123 -24.41 5.50 -31.98
C ASP A 123 -24.68 4.73 -30.68
N LEU A 124 -24.32 3.45 -30.66
CA LEU A 124 -24.56 2.59 -29.50
C LEU A 124 -23.88 3.11 -28.22
N TYR A 125 -22.70 3.70 -28.34
CA TYR A 125 -21.98 4.33 -27.22
C TYR A 125 -22.79 5.45 -26.59
N SER A 126 -23.28 6.36 -27.43
CA SER A 126 -24.06 7.52 -27.02
C SER A 126 -25.40 7.08 -26.41
N THR A 127 -26.06 6.09 -27.00
CA THR A 127 -27.31 5.52 -26.47
C THR A 127 -27.10 4.87 -25.11
N ALA A 128 -26.05 4.06 -24.94
CA ALA A 128 -25.72 3.44 -23.66
C ALA A 128 -25.39 4.48 -22.58
N LEU A 129 -24.62 5.53 -22.93
CA LEU A 129 -24.29 6.63 -22.02
C LEU A 129 -25.54 7.42 -21.61
N TYR A 130 -26.38 7.78 -22.58
CA TYR A 130 -27.67 8.44 -22.34
C TYR A 130 -28.54 7.61 -21.41
N PHE A 131 -28.75 6.33 -21.74
CA PHE A 131 -29.57 5.41 -20.96
C PHE A 131 -29.09 5.32 -19.51
N ARG A 132 -27.77 5.12 -19.32
CA ARG A 132 -27.17 5.02 -18.00
C ARG A 132 -27.36 6.30 -17.18
N ILE A 133 -26.96 7.46 -17.71
CA ILE A 133 -27.05 8.72 -16.97
C ILE A 133 -28.51 9.02 -16.62
N PHE A 134 -29.42 8.93 -17.58
CA PHE A 134 -30.84 9.24 -17.32
C PHE A 134 -31.43 8.33 -16.23
N ARG A 135 -31.16 7.03 -16.28
CA ARG A 135 -31.60 6.12 -15.20
C ARG A 135 -30.95 6.42 -13.86
N GLN A 136 -29.66 6.75 -13.82
CA GLN A 136 -28.97 7.14 -12.58
C GLN A 136 -29.60 8.36 -11.89
N TYR A 137 -30.17 9.28 -12.68
CA TYR A 137 -30.90 10.46 -12.20
C TYR A 137 -32.41 10.24 -12.06
N GLY A 138 -32.89 8.99 -12.13
CA GLY A 138 -34.28 8.63 -11.85
C GLY A 138 -35.25 8.76 -13.02
N TYR A 139 -34.76 8.98 -14.25
CA TYR A 139 -35.63 9.00 -15.44
C TYR A 139 -35.95 7.58 -15.90
N ASN A 140 -37.23 7.36 -16.23
CA ASN A 140 -37.70 6.08 -16.75
C ASN A 140 -37.45 5.96 -18.27
N VAL A 141 -36.22 5.59 -18.64
CA VAL A 141 -35.85 5.26 -20.02
C VAL A 141 -36.00 3.75 -20.21
N THR A 142 -36.81 3.27 -21.17
CA THR A 142 -37.01 1.83 -21.41
C THR A 142 -35.86 1.21 -22.20
N GLN A 143 -35.64 -0.11 -22.09
CA GLN A 143 -34.67 -0.84 -22.91
C GLN A 143 -34.91 -0.71 -24.43
N ASP A 144 -36.08 -0.24 -24.86
CA ASP A 144 -36.47 -0.08 -26.26
C ASP A 144 -35.54 0.86 -27.04
N VAL A 145 -34.81 1.74 -26.34
CA VAL A 145 -33.78 2.58 -26.96
C VAL A 145 -32.67 1.79 -27.64
N PHE A 146 -32.53 0.50 -27.32
CA PHE A 146 -31.56 -0.41 -27.93
C PHE A 146 -32.12 -1.24 -29.11
N LEU A 147 -33.43 -1.15 -29.43
CA LEU A 147 -34.07 -1.94 -30.50
C LEU A 147 -33.41 -1.72 -31.87
N SER A 148 -32.94 -0.52 -32.16
CA SER A 148 -32.28 -0.18 -33.43
C SER A 148 -30.91 -0.84 -33.61
N TYR A 149 -30.37 -1.45 -32.56
CA TYR A 149 -29.10 -2.18 -32.59
C TYR A 149 -29.33 -3.67 -32.39
N MET A 150 -30.52 -4.21 -32.64
CA MET A 150 -30.75 -5.65 -32.58
C MET A 150 -30.22 -6.35 -33.83
N ASP A 151 -29.90 -7.64 -33.67
CA ASP A 151 -29.55 -8.53 -34.78
C ASP A 151 -30.73 -8.70 -35.77
N GLU A 152 -30.45 -9.33 -36.92
CA GLU A 152 -31.45 -9.53 -37.99
C GLU A 152 -32.68 -10.33 -37.52
N MET A 153 -32.55 -11.12 -36.46
CA MET A 153 -33.63 -11.92 -35.89
C MET A 153 -34.45 -11.16 -34.84
N GLY A 154 -33.97 -9.98 -34.42
CA GLY A 154 -34.57 -9.20 -33.34
C GLY A 154 -34.46 -9.87 -31.97
N GLU A 155 -33.51 -10.81 -31.82
CA GLU A 155 -33.38 -11.63 -30.61
C GLU A 155 -32.39 -11.00 -29.62
N GLN A 156 -31.25 -10.48 -30.09
CA GLN A 156 -30.20 -9.90 -29.25
C GLN A 156 -29.73 -8.55 -29.81
N ILE A 157 -29.05 -7.73 -28.99
CA ILE A 157 -28.30 -6.58 -29.52
C ILE A 157 -27.22 -7.13 -30.47
N GLU A 158 -27.10 -6.61 -31.68
CA GLU A 158 -26.03 -6.86 -32.64
C GLU A 158 -24.72 -6.32 -32.07
N VAL A 159 -24.01 -7.19 -31.35
CA VAL A 159 -22.72 -6.91 -30.76
C VAL A 159 -21.62 -7.69 -31.49
N ASP A 160 -20.77 -6.97 -32.25
CA ASP A 160 -19.59 -7.54 -32.90
C ASP A 160 -18.46 -7.78 -31.89
N ALA A 161 -17.72 -8.88 -32.04
CA ALA A 161 -16.47 -9.13 -31.31
C ALA A 161 -15.39 -8.06 -31.60
N ASN A 162 -15.47 -7.37 -32.74
CA ASN A 162 -14.60 -6.23 -33.08
C ASN A 162 -15.14 -4.88 -32.59
N MET A 163 -16.22 -4.85 -31.79
CA MET A 163 -16.77 -3.62 -31.24
C MET A 163 -15.72 -2.86 -30.43
N ASP A 164 -15.69 -1.55 -30.62
CA ASP A 164 -14.78 -0.66 -29.90
C ASP A 164 -14.88 -0.89 -28.35
N PRO A 165 -13.76 -1.10 -27.64
CA PRO A 165 -13.76 -1.38 -26.21
C PRO A 165 -14.45 -0.29 -25.36
N LYS A 166 -14.41 0.99 -25.78
CA LYS A 166 -15.07 2.09 -25.07
C LYS A 166 -16.59 1.95 -25.17
N THR A 167 -17.11 1.59 -26.34
CA THR A 167 -18.52 1.28 -26.59
C THR A 167 -18.99 0.06 -25.77
N MET A 168 -18.21 -1.02 -25.81
CA MET A 168 -18.52 -2.25 -25.06
C MET A 168 -18.55 -2.00 -23.54
N MET A 169 -17.63 -1.17 -23.03
CA MET A 169 -17.62 -0.77 -21.62
C MET A 169 -18.86 0.05 -21.25
N GLN A 170 -19.29 1.00 -22.09
CA GLN A 170 -20.51 1.76 -21.77
C GLN A 170 -21.77 0.90 -21.79
N LEU A 171 -21.87 -0.05 -22.72
CA LEU A 171 -22.98 -1.00 -22.76
C LEU A 171 -22.97 -1.91 -21.51
N PHE A 172 -21.79 -2.39 -21.10
CA PHE A 172 -21.61 -3.12 -19.84
C PHE A 172 -22.11 -2.29 -18.65
N GLU A 173 -21.70 -1.04 -18.53
CA GLU A 173 -22.12 -0.17 -17.42
C GLU A 173 -23.64 0.11 -17.45
N ALA A 174 -24.21 0.36 -18.63
CA ALA A 174 -25.64 0.58 -18.82
C ALA A 174 -26.48 -0.66 -18.43
N SER A 175 -26.00 -1.86 -18.78
CA SER A 175 -26.72 -3.11 -18.55
C SER A 175 -27.01 -3.40 -17.06
N HIS A 176 -26.19 -2.88 -16.15
CA HIS A 176 -26.37 -3.06 -14.69
C HIS A 176 -27.49 -2.19 -14.10
N LEU A 177 -28.07 -1.28 -14.89
CA LEU A 177 -29.28 -0.54 -14.52
C LEU A 177 -30.57 -1.24 -14.95
N GLY A 178 -30.49 -2.47 -15.46
CA GLY A 178 -31.66 -3.22 -15.90
C GLY A 178 -32.65 -3.55 -14.79
N LEU A 179 -33.90 -3.78 -15.21
CA LEU A 179 -35.01 -4.26 -14.40
C LEU A 179 -35.27 -5.75 -14.67
N ARG A 180 -36.16 -6.37 -13.87
CA ARG A 180 -36.41 -7.82 -13.90
C ARG A 180 -36.97 -8.32 -15.24
N ASP A 181 -37.72 -7.47 -15.92
CA ASP A 181 -38.41 -7.72 -17.20
C ASP A 181 -37.61 -7.24 -18.42
N GLU A 182 -36.35 -6.84 -18.23
CA GLU A 182 -35.50 -6.28 -19.28
C GLU A 182 -34.41 -7.25 -19.74
N ASN A 183 -34.83 -8.34 -20.37
CA ASN A 183 -33.96 -9.42 -20.84
C ASN A 183 -32.85 -8.93 -21.80
N MET A 184 -33.08 -7.88 -22.58
CA MET A 184 -32.06 -7.35 -23.51
C MET A 184 -30.81 -6.88 -22.76
N LEU A 185 -31.00 -6.30 -21.57
CA LEU A 185 -29.90 -5.81 -20.75
C LEU A 185 -29.15 -6.97 -20.09
N ASP A 186 -29.83 -8.07 -19.76
CA ASP A 186 -29.16 -9.28 -19.28
C ASP A 186 -28.25 -9.90 -20.32
N GLU A 187 -28.73 -10.01 -21.56
CA GLU A 187 -27.93 -10.53 -22.67
C GLU A 187 -26.74 -9.63 -22.97
N ALA A 188 -26.95 -8.31 -23.01
CA ALA A 188 -25.88 -7.34 -23.15
C ALA A 188 -24.81 -7.48 -22.05
N ARG A 189 -25.24 -7.62 -20.79
CA ARG A 189 -24.35 -7.84 -19.64
C ARG A 189 -23.52 -9.11 -19.80
N ILE A 190 -24.16 -10.23 -20.15
CA ILE A 190 -23.50 -11.54 -20.33
C ILE A 190 -22.48 -11.46 -21.49
N PHE A 191 -22.87 -10.86 -22.61
CA PHE A 191 -22.00 -10.67 -23.76
C PHE A 191 -20.78 -9.80 -23.42
N CYS A 192 -21.00 -8.62 -22.86
CA CYS A 192 -19.90 -7.70 -22.53
C CYS A 192 -18.96 -8.33 -21.49
N THR A 193 -19.50 -9.02 -20.49
CA THR A 193 -18.71 -9.76 -19.48
C THR A 193 -17.80 -10.81 -20.14
N LYS A 194 -18.31 -11.56 -21.10
CA LYS A 194 -17.55 -12.60 -21.80
C LYS A 194 -16.44 -11.99 -22.67
N ASN A 195 -16.77 -10.96 -23.45
CA ASN A 195 -15.85 -10.41 -24.44
C ASN A 195 -14.81 -9.45 -23.84
N LEU A 196 -15.15 -8.65 -22.82
CA LEU A 196 -14.17 -7.82 -22.11
C LEU A 196 -13.09 -8.66 -21.42
N LYS A 197 -13.43 -9.87 -20.93
CA LYS A 197 -12.45 -10.82 -20.38
C LYS A 197 -11.46 -11.33 -21.44
N ILE A 198 -11.92 -11.52 -22.68
CA ILE A 198 -11.12 -12.07 -23.78
C ILE A 198 -10.26 -10.97 -24.43
N SER A 199 -10.86 -9.82 -24.77
CA SER A 199 -10.21 -8.75 -25.54
C SER A 199 -9.15 -7.96 -24.77
N CYS A 200 -9.13 -8.04 -23.43
CA CYS A 200 -8.20 -7.26 -22.60
C CYS A 200 -6.96 -8.04 -22.09
N ASN A 201 -6.66 -9.26 -22.56
CA ASN A 201 -5.42 -10.01 -22.22
C ASN A 201 -5.07 -10.00 -20.70
N ASN A 202 -6.05 -10.06 -19.79
CA ASN A 202 -5.87 -9.93 -18.34
C ASN A 202 -5.22 -8.61 -17.85
N ILE A 203 -5.06 -7.58 -18.69
CA ILE A 203 -4.37 -6.31 -18.37
C ILE A 203 -5.25 -5.40 -17.47
N ILE A 204 -6.57 -5.53 -17.55
CA ILE A 204 -7.52 -4.83 -16.68
C ILE A 204 -8.35 -5.90 -15.99
N PRO A 205 -8.19 -6.12 -14.66
CA PRO A 205 -9.13 -6.95 -13.91
C PRO A 205 -10.53 -6.43 -14.20
N MET A 206 -11.47 -7.30 -14.60
CA MET A 206 -12.84 -6.85 -14.87
C MET A 206 -13.45 -6.40 -13.55
N GLU A 207 -13.30 -5.11 -13.25
CA GLU A 207 -13.76 -4.51 -12.00
C GLU A 207 -15.29 -4.47 -11.97
N MET A 208 -15.85 -4.44 -10.75
CA MET A 208 -17.26 -4.18 -10.49
C MET A 208 -17.80 -2.99 -11.33
N PRO A 209 -19.03 -3.06 -11.86
CA PRO A 209 -19.66 -1.95 -12.59
C PRO A 209 -19.76 -0.67 -11.72
N LEU A 210 -19.68 0.50 -12.35
CA LEU A 210 -19.81 1.81 -11.71
C LEU A 210 -21.11 1.93 -10.91
N HIS A 211 -22.21 1.33 -11.38
CA HIS A 211 -23.50 1.39 -10.68
C HIS A 211 -23.48 0.74 -9.29
N TRP A 212 -22.61 -0.27 -9.09
CA TRP A 212 -22.45 -0.98 -7.81
C TRP A 212 -21.26 -0.45 -6.99
N LYS A 213 -20.43 0.41 -7.58
CA LYS A 213 -19.29 1.03 -6.94
C LYS A 213 -19.70 2.22 -6.07
N VAL A 214 -19.03 2.36 -4.93
CA VAL A 214 -19.06 3.59 -4.14
C VAL A 214 -18.33 4.69 -4.90
N GLU A 215 -19.01 5.80 -5.17
CA GLU A 215 -18.50 6.94 -5.94
C GLU A 215 -17.18 7.46 -5.36
N TRP A 216 -17.18 7.76 -4.04
CA TRP A 216 -16.05 8.36 -3.33
C TRP A 216 -14.77 7.51 -3.31
N TYR A 217 -14.89 6.18 -3.22
CA TYR A 217 -13.71 5.32 -3.16
C TYR A 217 -12.96 5.26 -4.49
N ASN A 218 -13.65 5.55 -5.60
CA ASN A 218 -13.08 5.52 -6.93
C ASN A 218 -12.53 6.88 -7.39
N THR A 219 -12.92 7.99 -6.74
CA THR A 219 -12.58 9.36 -7.14
C THR A 219 -11.09 9.53 -7.39
N ARG A 220 -10.24 9.08 -6.45
CA ARG A 220 -8.79 9.24 -6.55
C ARG A 220 -8.20 8.52 -7.76
N LYS A 221 -8.68 7.31 -8.03
CA LYS A 221 -8.27 6.53 -9.20
C LYS A 221 -8.70 7.22 -10.49
N GLN A 222 -9.89 7.80 -10.53
CA GLN A 222 -10.40 8.55 -11.68
C GLN A 222 -9.61 9.85 -11.91
N ILE A 223 -9.30 10.59 -10.86
CA ILE A 223 -8.42 11.78 -10.92
C ILE A 223 -7.05 11.40 -11.51
N SER A 224 -6.40 10.35 -10.97
CA SER A 224 -5.10 9.91 -11.48
C SER A 224 -5.14 9.35 -12.89
N LYS A 225 -6.24 8.71 -13.30
CA LYS A 225 -6.43 8.27 -14.68
C LYS A 225 -6.48 9.48 -15.63
N GLN A 226 -7.27 10.49 -15.30
CA GLN A 226 -7.37 11.71 -16.11
C GLN A 226 -6.08 12.54 -16.10
N GLU A 227 -5.26 12.51 -15.05
CA GLU A 227 -3.94 13.15 -15.05
C GLU A 227 -2.96 12.51 -16.05
N ASN A 228 -3.04 11.19 -16.23
CA ASN A 228 -2.13 10.43 -17.10
C ASN A 228 -2.57 10.47 -18.57
N GLU A 229 -3.87 10.65 -18.83
CA GLU A 229 -4.41 10.90 -20.15
C GLU A 229 -4.03 12.34 -20.54
N LYS A 230 -3.08 12.52 -21.48
CA LYS A 230 -2.55 13.83 -21.94
C LYS A 230 -3.61 14.65 -22.70
N GLU A 231 -4.71 15.01 -22.05
CA GLU A 231 -5.85 15.64 -22.69
C GLU A 231 -5.74 17.18 -22.66
N GLU A 232 -5.81 17.80 -23.85
CA GLU A 232 -5.54 19.23 -24.04
C GLU A 232 -6.78 20.13 -23.88
N ARG A 233 -7.97 19.59 -23.61
CA ARG A 233 -9.19 20.39 -23.46
C ARG A 233 -9.18 21.20 -22.16
N VAL A 234 -9.25 22.53 -22.29
CA VAL A 234 -9.29 23.49 -21.16
C VAL A 234 -10.40 23.15 -20.15
N SER A 235 -11.57 22.69 -20.61
CA SER A 235 -12.67 22.27 -19.75
C SER A 235 -12.30 21.11 -18.80
N ASN A 236 -11.57 20.13 -19.31
CA ASN A 236 -11.16 18.95 -18.54
C ASN A 236 -10.04 19.31 -17.56
N LEU A 237 -9.15 20.23 -17.93
CA LEU A 237 -8.11 20.74 -17.02
C LEU A 237 -8.70 21.48 -15.81
N LYS A 238 -9.72 22.32 -16.03
CA LYS A 238 -10.40 23.05 -14.94
C LYS A 238 -11.24 22.13 -14.06
N LEU A 239 -11.96 21.19 -14.66
CA LEU A 239 -12.69 20.16 -13.92
C LEU A 239 -11.72 19.31 -13.07
N LEU A 240 -10.57 18.93 -13.61
CA LEU A 240 -9.55 18.16 -12.89
C LEU A 240 -8.92 18.95 -11.73
N GLN A 241 -8.68 20.26 -11.91
CA GLN A 241 -8.23 21.15 -10.82
C GLN A 241 -9.27 21.21 -9.69
N LEU A 242 -10.54 21.40 -10.05
CA LEU A 242 -11.64 21.40 -9.09
C LEU A 242 -11.77 20.05 -8.38
N ALA A 243 -11.66 18.93 -9.11
CA ALA A 243 -11.72 17.58 -8.57
C ALA A 243 -10.66 17.34 -7.49
N LYS A 244 -9.41 17.71 -7.75
CA LYS A 244 -8.31 17.58 -6.77
C LYS A 244 -8.55 18.44 -5.54
N LEU A 245 -8.92 19.70 -5.76
CA LEU A 245 -9.13 20.64 -4.66
C LEU A 245 -10.31 20.20 -3.78
N ASN A 246 -11.44 19.84 -4.40
CA ASN A 246 -12.61 19.35 -3.70
C ASN A 246 -12.30 18.05 -2.96
N PHE A 247 -11.64 17.08 -3.59
CA PHE A 247 -11.25 15.82 -2.94
C PHE A 247 -10.45 16.09 -1.65
N ASN A 248 -9.45 16.97 -1.70
CA ASN A 248 -8.62 17.30 -0.55
C ASN A 248 -9.39 18.07 0.54
N MET A 249 -10.35 18.92 0.15
CA MET A 249 -11.23 19.64 1.09
C MET A 249 -12.20 18.68 1.79
N VAL A 250 -12.87 17.78 1.05
CA VAL A 250 -13.76 16.77 1.62
C VAL A 250 -12.98 15.80 2.52
N GLN A 251 -11.80 15.35 2.09
CA GLN A 251 -10.88 14.56 2.92
C GLN A 251 -10.53 15.26 4.24
N ALA A 252 -10.32 16.59 4.23
CA ALA A 252 -10.02 17.34 5.44
C ALA A 252 -11.18 17.30 6.46
N GLU A 253 -12.43 17.39 5.98
CA GLU A 253 -13.61 17.26 6.84
C GLU A 253 -13.75 15.81 7.36
N HIS A 254 -13.49 14.79 6.53
CA HIS A 254 -13.50 13.39 7.00
C HIS A 254 -12.43 13.11 8.06
N GLN A 255 -11.23 13.69 7.94
CA GLN A 255 -10.21 13.59 8.99
C GLN A 255 -10.70 14.17 10.30
N LYS A 256 -11.40 15.31 10.26
CA LYS A 256 -11.98 15.93 11.46
C LYS A 256 -13.05 15.05 12.09
N ASP A 257 -13.98 14.54 11.28
CA ASP A 257 -15.02 13.61 11.74
C ASP A 257 -14.40 12.36 12.40
N LEU A 258 -13.37 11.78 11.77
CA LEU A 258 -12.65 10.63 12.32
C LEU A 258 -11.98 10.95 13.66
N VAL A 259 -11.35 12.11 13.81
CA VAL A 259 -10.74 12.53 15.09
C VAL A 259 -11.80 12.57 16.20
N ASP A 260 -12.98 13.10 15.91
CA ASP A 260 -14.08 13.18 16.87
C ASP A 260 -14.63 11.79 17.22
N ILE A 261 -14.77 10.91 16.23
CA ILE A 261 -15.17 9.50 16.44
C ILE A 261 -14.13 8.73 17.25
N LEU A 262 -12.84 8.89 16.96
CA LEU A 262 -11.78 8.25 17.73
C LEU A 262 -11.74 8.76 19.18
N ARG A 263 -12.08 10.03 19.41
CA ARG A 263 -12.21 10.57 20.77
C ARG A 263 -13.39 9.93 21.49
N TRP A 264 -14.54 9.85 20.82
CA TRP A 264 -15.72 9.16 21.35
C TRP A 264 -15.42 7.69 21.68
N TRP A 265 -14.82 6.94 20.76
CA TRP A 265 -14.55 5.51 20.93
C TRP A 265 -13.62 5.22 22.11
N THR A 266 -12.52 5.97 22.25
CA THR A 266 -11.64 5.80 23.42
C THR A 266 -12.30 6.24 24.73
N ASN A 267 -13.10 7.31 24.72
CA ASN A 267 -13.84 7.73 25.91
C ASN A 267 -14.94 6.74 26.30
N LEU A 268 -15.49 6.01 25.33
CA LEU A 268 -16.49 4.97 25.57
C LEU A 268 -15.89 3.87 26.46
N GLY A 269 -14.61 3.54 26.27
CA GLY A 269 -13.86 2.55 27.06
C GLY A 269 -14.45 1.14 26.92
N LEU A 270 -15.10 0.85 25.79
CA LEU A 270 -15.83 -0.41 25.60
C LEU A 270 -14.85 -1.56 25.35
N ILE A 271 -13.84 -1.36 24.50
CA ILE A 271 -12.95 -2.42 24.04
C ILE A 271 -12.12 -3.04 25.19
N GLU A 272 -11.78 -2.27 26.22
CA GLU A 272 -11.09 -2.77 27.41
C GLU A 272 -11.96 -3.72 28.24
N ASN A 273 -13.29 -3.64 28.08
CA ASN A 273 -14.27 -4.43 28.82
C ASN A 273 -14.88 -5.59 28.00
N VAL A 274 -14.81 -5.53 26.66
CA VAL A 274 -15.25 -6.59 25.73
C VAL A 274 -14.09 -7.05 24.85
N SER A 275 -13.05 -7.59 25.48
CA SER A 275 -11.80 -8.01 24.79
C SER A 275 -11.96 -9.13 23.76
N PHE A 276 -13.12 -9.80 23.74
CA PHE A 276 -13.47 -10.81 22.74
C PHE A 276 -13.92 -10.21 21.41
N SER A 277 -14.29 -8.92 21.39
CA SER A 277 -14.86 -8.25 20.22
C SER A 277 -13.79 -7.55 19.36
N ARG A 278 -14.09 -7.39 18.08
CA ARG A 278 -13.25 -6.73 17.07
C ARG A 278 -13.22 -5.21 17.29
N ASP A 279 -12.03 -4.62 17.39
CA ASP A 279 -11.83 -3.16 17.33
C ASP A 279 -11.65 -2.68 15.88
N ARG A 280 -12.73 -2.18 15.27
CA ARG A 280 -12.80 -1.79 13.84
C ARG A 280 -13.35 -0.39 13.61
N ILE A 281 -13.10 0.54 14.53
CA ILE A 281 -13.68 1.89 14.47
C ILE A 281 -13.33 2.66 13.19
N VAL A 282 -12.13 2.46 12.62
CA VAL A 282 -11.68 3.16 11.41
C VAL A 282 -12.38 2.59 10.18
N GLU A 283 -12.58 1.28 10.14
CA GLU A 283 -13.35 0.58 9.10
C GLU A 283 -14.84 0.95 9.18
N SER A 284 -15.42 1.02 10.40
CA SER A 284 -16.78 1.51 10.64
C SER A 284 -16.97 2.96 10.16
N PHE A 285 -15.96 3.81 10.37
CA PHE A 285 -15.97 5.19 9.87
C PHE A 285 -15.89 5.23 8.34
N LEU A 286 -15.01 4.43 7.74
CA LEU A 286 -14.89 4.32 6.28
C LEU A 286 -16.23 3.92 5.67
N TRP A 287 -16.92 2.93 6.26
CA TRP A 287 -18.25 2.49 5.81
C TRP A 287 -19.24 3.65 5.78
N SER A 288 -19.27 4.45 6.84
CA SER A 288 -20.14 5.64 6.93
C SER A 288 -19.80 6.69 5.87
N VAL A 289 -18.51 6.91 5.59
CA VAL A 289 -18.04 7.78 4.50
C VAL A 289 -18.51 7.25 3.14
N GLY A 290 -18.51 5.94 2.92
CA GLY A 290 -18.99 5.35 1.68
C GLY A 290 -20.50 5.48 1.48
N VAL A 291 -21.27 5.52 2.57
CA VAL A 291 -22.71 5.81 2.52
C VAL A 291 -22.94 7.27 2.15
N ALA A 292 -22.32 8.22 2.87
CA ALA A 292 -22.46 9.66 2.64
C ALA A 292 -21.13 10.40 2.79
N PHE A 293 -20.44 10.63 1.68
CA PHE A 293 -19.14 11.29 1.67
C PHE A 293 -19.25 12.82 1.70
N GLU A 294 -20.40 13.39 1.38
CA GLU A 294 -20.56 14.83 1.17
C GLU A 294 -20.35 15.60 2.49
N PRO A 295 -19.60 16.72 2.51
CA PRO A 295 -19.19 17.40 3.75
C PRO A 295 -20.33 17.75 4.72
N GLN A 296 -21.49 18.14 4.20
CA GLN A 296 -22.65 18.54 5.00
C GLN A 296 -23.23 17.42 5.89
N HIS A 297 -22.85 16.16 5.66
CA HIS A 297 -23.38 15.00 6.38
C HIS A 297 -22.47 14.51 7.52
N SER A 298 -21.61 15.37 8.08
CA SER A 298 -20.70 15.05 9.19
C SER A 298 -21.38 14.42 10.41
N ASN A 299 -22.43 15.04 10.95
CA ASN A 299 -23.17 14.49 12.11
C ASN A 299 -23.78 13.11 11.80
N PHE A 300 -24.36 12.96 10.59
CA PHE A 300 -24.91 11.69 10.15
C PHE A 300 -23.84 10.60 10.06
N ARG A 301 -22.67 10.89 9.47
CA ARG A 301 -21.54 9.95 9.44
C ARG A 301 -21.14 9.51 10.85
N ASN A 302 -21.15 10.44 11.82
CA ASN A 302 -20.82 10.13 13.19
C ASN A 302 -21.85 9.18 13.82
N TRP A 303 -23.15 9.47 13.68
CA TRP A 303 -24.23 8.61 14.17
C TRP A 303 -24.18 7.21 13.55
N LEU A 304 -24.00 7.14 12.23
CA LEU A 304 -23.92 5.89 11.50
C LEU A 304 -22.68 5.07 11.93
N THR A 305 -21.54 5.73 12.15
CA THR A 305 -20.31 5.05 12.61
C THR A 305 -20.50 4.44 14.00
N LYS A 306 -21.15 5.18 14.91
CA LYS A 306 -21.51 4.66 16.24
C LYS A 306 -22.40 3.41 16.11
N ALA A 307 -23.43 3.47 15.25
CA ALA A 307 -24.33 2.34 15.01
C ALA A 307 -23.61 1.12 14.43
N ILE A 308 -22.78 1.28 13.40
CA ILE A 308 -21.98 0.19 12.80
C ILE A 308 -21.07 -0.45 13.84
N THR A 309 -20.44 0.37 14.69
CA THR A 309 -19.57 -0.13 15.76
C THR A 309 -20.34 -0.96 16.79
N PHE A 310 -21.58 -0.60 17.10
CA PHE A 310 -22.41 -1.44 17.97
C PHE A 310 -22.96 -2.69 17.28
N ILE A 311 -23.28 -2.63 15.98
CA ILE A 311 -23.69 -3.82 15.21
C ILE A 311 -22.61 -4.90 15.35
N ILE A 312 -21.34 -4.55 15.15
CA ILE A 312 -20.23 -5.53 15.17
C ILE A 312 -19.92 -6.05 16.58
N VAL A 313 -20.03 -5.20 17.61
CA VAL A 313 -19.78 -5.62 18.99
C VAL A 313 -20.89 -6.55 19.46
N ILE A 314 -22.14 -6.23 19.09
CA ILE A 314 -23.28 -7.07 19.43
C ILE A 314 -23.23 -8.37 18.64
N ASP A 315 -22.88 -8.35 17.35
CA ASP A 315 -22.61 -9.55 16.56
C ASP A 315 -21.64 -10.50 17.31
N ASP A 316 -20.46 -9.98 17.72
CA ASP A 316 -19.44 -10.70 18.51
C ASP A 316 -19.96 -11.25 19.86
N VAL A 317 -20.96 -10.60 20.44
CA VAL A 317 -21.61 -11.08 21.66
C VAL A 317 -22.43 -12.34 21.37
N TYR A 318 -23.12 -12.41 20.23
CA TYR A 318 -24.03 -13.52 19.88
C TYR A 318 -23.33 -14.72 19.25
N ASP A 319 -22.38 -14.51 18.35
CA ASP A 319 -21.70 -15.59 17.62
C ASP A 319 -20.53 -16.20 18.42
N ILE A 320 -19.79 -15.39 19.19
CA ILE A 320 -18.58 -15.82 19.91
C ILE A 320 -18.81 -15.97 21.42
N TYR A 321 -19.21 -14.91 22.12
CA TYR A 321 -19.03 -14.87 23.57
C TYR A 321 -20.19 -15.42 24.42
N GLY A 322 -21.43 -15.08 24.06
CA GLY A 322 -22.61 -15.34 24.87
C GLY A 322 -23.01 -16.81 24.87
N THR A 323 -23.47 -17.31 26.02
CA THR A 323 -24.20 -18.60 26.04
C THR A 323 -25.64 -18.36 25.63
N LEU A 324 -26.34 -19.38 25.12
CA LEU A 324 -27.73 -19.22 24.69
C LEU A 324 -28.65 -18.61 25.79
N GLN A 325 -28.40 -18.93 27.06
CA GLN A 325 -29.12 -18.34 28.20
C GLN A 325 -28.78 -16.85 28.38
N ASP A 326 -27.50 -16.48 28.32
CA ASP A 326 -27.09 -15.08 28.37
C ASP A 326 -27.70 -14.28 27.21
N LEU A 327 -27.72 -14.85 26.00
CA LEU A 327 -28.24 -14.19 24.81
C LEU A 327 -29.75 -13.98 24.87
N GLN A 328 -30.50 -14.91 25.45
CA GLN A 328 -31.93 -14.74 25.67
C GLN A 328 -32.19 -13.57 26.64
N LEU A 329 -31.47 -13.51 27.76
CA LEU A 329 -31.58 -12.40 28.72
C LEU A 329 -31.13 -11.07 28.12
N PHE A 330 -30.04 -11.04 27.35
CA PHE A 330 -29.57 -9.84 26.67
C PHE A 330 -30.59 -9.36 25.62
N THR A 331 -31.18 -10.27 24.84
CA THR A 331 -32.26 -9.93 23.90
C THR A 331 -33.45 -9.35 24.64
N ASP A 332 -33.89 -9.96 25.74
CA ASP A 332 -35.03 -9.50 26.52
C ASP A 332 -34.78 -8.10 27.11
N ALA A 333 -33.55 -7.83 27.58
CA ALA A 333 -33.13 -6.51 28.04
C ALA A 333 -33.18 -5.45 26.92
N VAL A 334 -32.76 -5.78 25.70
CA VAL A 334 -32.86 -4.87 24.53
C VAL A 334 -34.32 -4.65 24.12
N VAL A 335 -35.15 -5.68 24.16
CA VAL A 335 -36.58 -5.55 23.85
C VAL A 335 -37.29 -4.64 24.86
N ARG A 336 -37.04 -4.82 26.15
CA ARG A 336 -37.60 -3.98 27.23
C ARG A 336 -36.94 -2.61 27.32
N TRP A 337 -35.69 -2.52 26.88
CA TRP A 337 -34.85 -1.32 26.91
C TRP A 337 -34.68 -0.75 28.32
N ASP A 338 -34.44 -1.64 29.30
CA ASP A 338 -34.24 -1.29 30.71
C ASP A 338 -32.85 -1.77 31.20
N PRO A 339 -31.94 -0.85 31.59
CA PRO A 339 -30.63 -1.17 32.15
C PRO A 339 -30.60 -2.03 33.42
N LYS A 340 -31.74 -2.22 34.09
CA LYS A 340 -31.84 -3.11 35.27
C LYS A 340 -31.97 -4.58 34.90
N GLU A 341 -32.44 -4.89 33.69
CA GLU A 341 -32.68 -6.26 33.23
C GLU A 341 -31.37 -7.03 32.97
N VAL A 342 -30.23 -6.33 32.89
CA VAL A 342 -28.92 -6.95 32.67
C VAL A 342 -28.17 -7.30 33.96
N GLU A 343 -28.74 -7.09 35.15
CA GLU A 343 -28.03 -7.36 36.42
C GLU A 343 -27.55 -8.81 36.57
N GLU A 344 -28.26 -9.77 35.95
CA GLU A 344 -27.93 -11.20 35.97
C GLU A 344 -26.93 -11.62 34.89
N LEU A 345 -26.58 -10.73 33.95
CA LEU A 345 -25.67 -11.04 32.84
C LEU A 345 -24.19 -10.95 33.24
N PRO A 346 -23.28 -11.57 32.47
CA PRO A 346 -21.84 -11.35 32.62
C PRO A 346 -21.46 -9.85 32.55
N SER A 347 -20.49 -9.42 33.35
CA SER A 347 -20.12 -8.00 33.50
C SER A 347 -19.85 -7.29 32.16
N CYS A 348 -19.15 -7.95 31.24
CA CYS A 348 -18.87 -7.42 29.90
C CYS A 348 -20.15 -7.17 29.08
N MET A 349 -21.16 -8.05 29.16
CA MET A 349 -22.44 -7.90 28.48
C MET A 349 -23.29 -6.81 29.14
N GLN A 350 -23.23 -6.65 30.47
CA GLN A 350 -23.87 -5.52 31.16
C GLN A 350 -23.31 -4.18 30.68
N ILE A 351 -21.98 -4.09 30.59
CA ILE A 351 -21.28 -2.91 30.10
C ILE A 351 -21.65 -2.64 28.65
N CYS A 352 -21.62 -3.67 27.80
CA CYS A 352 -22.02 -3.56 26.39
C CYS A 352 -23.44 -3.00 26.24
N PHE A 353 -24.42 -3.57 26.97
CA PHE A 353 -25.80 -3.10 26.95
C PHE A 353 -25.92 -1.64 27.39
N ARG A 354 -25.31 -1.27 28.52
CA ARG A 354 -25.38 0.11 29.04
C ARG A 354 -24.79 1.11 28.05
N LYS A 355 -23.66 0.77 27.44
CA LYS A 355 -23.02 1.62 26.42
C LYS A 355 -23.85 1.76 25.15
N LEU A 356 -24.52 0.69 24.72
CA LEU A 356 -25.49 0.72 23.63
C LEU A 356 -26.68 1.63 23.97
N TYR A 357 -27.26 1.45 25.15
CA TYR A 357 -28.40 2.22 25.66
C TYR A 357 -28.07 3.71 25.70
N ASP A 358 -26.97 4.09 26.36
CA ASP A 358 -26.53 5.48 26.50
C ASP A 358 -26.26 6.10 25.11
N THR A 359 -25.48 5.41 24.26
CA THR A 359 -25.13 5.94 22.93
C THR A 359 -26.37 6.11 22.05
N THR A 360 -27.30 5.16 22.07
CA THR A 360 -28.51 5.21 21.24
C THR A 360 -29.43 6.35 21.68
N ASN A 361 -29.58 6.57 22.99
CA ASN A 361 -30.36 7.68 23.52
C ASN A 361 -29.70 9.03 23.21
N ASP A 362 -28.37 9.13 23.33
CA ASP A 362 -27.62 10.33 22.95
C ASP A 362 -27.79 10.65 21.46
N VAL A 363 -27.67 9.65 20.58
CA VAL A 363 -27.90 9.81 19.13
C VAL A 363 -29.34 10.24 18.84
N ALA A 364 -30.33 9.65 19.51
CA ALA A 364 -31.73 10.07 19.37
C ALA A 364 -31.91 11.55 19.72
N LEU A 365 -31.38 11.97 20.87
CA LEU A 365 -31.44 13.37 21.33
C LEU A 365 -30.71 14.32 20.38
N GLU A 366 -29.54 13.94 19.88
CA GLU A 366 -28.77 14.73 18.91
C GLU A 366 -29.57 14.92 17.60
N ILE A 367 -30.24 13.86 17.12
CA ILE A 367 -31.11 13.92 15.92
C ILE A 367 -32.30 14.85 16.18
N GLU A 368 -33.04 14.63 17.27
CA GLU A 368 -34.22 15.44 17.64
C GLU A 368 -33.87 16.92 17.74
N GLN A 369 -32.75 17.25 18.39
CA GLN A 369 -32.26 18.63 18.52
C GLN A 369 -31.83 19.24 17.19
N GLN A 370 -31.08 18.49 16.37
CA GLN A 370 -30.61 19.00 15.09
C GLN A 370 -31.75 19.23 14.10
N LYS A 371 -32.77 18.37 14.13
CA LYS A 371 -33.92 18.42 13.21
C LYS A 371 -35.07 19.28 13.74
N GLY A 372 -35.07 19.61 15.02
CA GLY A 372 -36.20 20.30 15.67
C GLY A 372 -37.47 19.46 15.71
N TRP A 373 -37.35 18.13 15.69
CA TRP A 373 -38.49 17.21 15.71
C TRP A 373 -39.01 17.04 17.14
N ASN A 374 -40.32 17.21 17.33
CA ASN A 374 -41.00 16.96 18.60
C ASN A 374 -41.54 15.52 18.68
N PHE A 375 -40.75 14.56 18.22
CA PHE A 375 -41.14 13.15 18.04
C PHE A 375 -40.07 12.22 18.62
N PRO A 376 -40.44 11.11 19.30
CA PRO A 376 -39.47 10.26 20.00
C PRO A 376 -38.68 9.35 19.05
N VAL A 377 -37.55 9.84 18.54
CA VAL A 377 -36.62 9.09 17.68
C VAL A 377 -36.09 7.84 18.39
N SER A 378 -35.90 7.93 19.70
CA SER A 378 -35.43 6.83 20.55
C SER A 378 -36.29 5.57 20.44
N THR A 379 -37.61 5.71 20.25
CA THR A 379 -38.54 4.57 20.14
C THR A 379 -38.28 3.75 18.86
N TYR A 380 -37.93 4.42 17.75
CA TYR A 380 -37.64 3.75 16.48
C TYR A 380 -36.28 3.05 16.55
N LEU A 381 -35.28 3.71 17.14
CA LEU A 381 -33.96 3.13 17.35
C LEU A 381 -34.02 1.91 18.28
N GLN A 382 -34.74 1.99 19.40
CA GLN A 382 -34.99 0.84 20.28
C GLN A 382 -35.61 -0.33 19.51
N LYS A 383 -36.66 -0.06 18.72
CA LYS A 383 -37.37 -1.10 17.96
C LYS A 383 -36.43 -1.80 16.97
N VAL A 384 -35.60 -1.05 16.23
CA VAL A 384 -34.71 -1.67 15.23
C VAL A 384 -33.60 -2.49 15.90
N TRP A 385 -33.05 -2.04 17.04
CA TRP A 385 -32.07 -2.81 17.81
C TRP A 385 -32.68 -4.09 18.39
N ALA A 386 -33.93 -4.03 18.84
CA ALA A 386 -34.66 -5.19 19.33
C ALA A 386 -34.88 -6.23 18.21
N GLU A 387 -35.28 -5.80 17.01
CA GLU A 387 -35.44 -6.72 15.86
C GLU A 387 -34.11 -7.33 15.40
N PHE A 388 -33.02 -6.55 15.41
CA PHE A 388 -31.66 -7.03 15.14
C PHE A 388 -31.22 -8.11 16.15
N CYS A 389 -31.34 -7.84 17.45
CA CYS A 389 -30.98 -8.81 18.51
C CYS A 389 -31.84 -10.08 18.47
N LYS A 390 -33.14 -9.96 18.18
CA LYS A 390 -34.01 -11.14 17.98
C LYS A 390 -33.54 -12.00 16.81
N ALA A 391 -33.11 -11.39 15.72
CA ALA A 391 -32.62 -12.10 14.55
C ALA A 391 -31.29 -12.83 14.85
N LEU A 392 -30.36 -12.19 15.56
CA LEU A 392 -29.13 -12.84 16.02
C LEU A 392 -29.41 -13.99 17.00
N LEU A 393 -30.41 -13.84 17.88
CA LEU A 393 -30.83 -14.91 18.79
C LEU A 393 -31.37 -16.14 18.04
N VAL A 394 -32.05 -15.94 16.90
CA VAL A 394 -32.51 -17.05 16.05
C VAL A 394 -31.31 -17.80 15.47
N GLU A 395 -30.28 -17.09 15.00
CA GLU A 395 -29.04 -17.68 14.48
C GLU A 395 -28.29 -18.45 15.58
N ALA A 396 -28.16 -17.88 16.77
CA ALA A 396 -27.55 -18.57 17.92
C ALA A 396 -28.33 -19.83 18.34
N LYS A 397 -29.66 -19.85 18.18
CA LYS A 397 -30.49 -21.05 18.39
C LYS A 397 -30.22 -22.13 17.33
N TRP A 398 -30.04 -21.73 16.07
CA TRP A 398 -29.65 -22.67 15.02
C TRP A 398 -28.27 -23.27 15.29
N ASP A 399 -27.28 -22.45 15.66
CA ASP A 399 -25.93 -22.91 16.01
C ASP A 399 -25.94 -23.94 17.15
N SER A 400 -26.54 -23.55 18.28
CA SER A 400 -26.55 -24.37 19.50
C SER A 400 -27.29 -25.70 19.36
N THR A 401 -28.24 -25.79 18.42
CA THR A 401 -28.97 -27.04 18.12
C THR A 401 -28.38 -27.83 16.97
N GLY A 402 -27.37 -27.28 16.27
CA GLY A 402 -26.83 -27.84 15.04
C GLY A 402 -27.85 -27.87 13.89
N TYR A 403 -28.90 -27.05 13.96
CA TYR A 403 -29.92 -26.96 12.93
C TYR A 403 -29.40 -26.17 11.73
N THR A 404 -29.59 -26.70 10.53
CA THR A 404 -29.31 -25.97 9.29
C THR A 404 -30.63 -25.57 8.63
N PRO A 405 -30.95 -24.27 8.57
CA PRO A 405 -32.15 -23.79 7.92
C PRO A 405 -32.13 -24.05 6.41
N THR A 406 -33.31 -23.99 5.79
CA THR A 406 -33.38 -23.89 4.32
C THR A 406 -32.87 -22.51 3.87
N LEU A 407 -32.42 -22.36 2.61
CA LEU A 407 -31.99 -21.04 2.10
C LEU A 407 -33.06 -19.96 2.29
N GLY A 408 -34.34 -20.26 2.08
CA GLY A 408 -35.42 -19.30 2.28
C GLY A 408 -35.57 -18.89 3.75
N GLU A 409 -35.63 -19.87 4.66
CA GLU A 409 -35.69 -19.63 6.10
C GLU A 409 -34.48 -18.84 6.62
N TYR A 410 -33.28 -19.18 6.14
CA TYR A 410 -32.07 -18.45 6.45
C TYR A 410 -32.17 -17.00 6.01
N LEU A 411 -32.53 -16.74 4.75
CA LEU A 411 -32.58 -15.39 4.22
C LEU A 411 -33.68 -14.55 4.86
N ASP A 412 -34.84 -15.14 5.21
CA ASP A 412 -35.95 -14.46 5.91
C ASP A 412 -35.55 -13.89 7.28
N ASN A 413 -34.56 -14.49 7.93
CA ASN A 413 -33.90 -13.96 9.15
C ASN A 413 -32.65 -13.13 8.83
N GLY A 414 -31.86 -13.60 7.87
CA GLY A 414 -30.50 -13.15 7.54
C GLY A 414 -30.44 -11.69 7.09
N TRP A 415 -31.47 -11.17 6.42
CA TRP A 415 -31.53 -9.74 6.06
C TRP A 415 -31.75 -8.84 7.29
N LYS A 416 -32.30 -9.36 8.39
CA LYS A 416 -32.46 -8.60 9.64
C LYS A 416 -31.19 -8.67 10.48
N SER A 417 -30.58 -9.85 10.59
CA SER A 417 -29.33 -10.07 11.32
C SER A 417 -28.11 -9.45 10.63
N SER A 418 -28.20 -9.05 9.36
CA SER A 418 -27.09 -8.34 8.67
C SER A 418 -26.87 -6.90 9.15
N GLY A 419 -27.76 -6.37 9.99
CA GLY A 419 -27.71 -4.98 10.48
C GLY A 419 -28.20 -3.94 9.46
N GLY A 420 -28.57 -4.36 8.24
CA GLY A 420 -29.00 -3.43 7.18
C GLY A 420 -30.24 -2.61 7.53
N THR A 421 -31.15 -3.15 8.34
CA THR A 421 -32.32 -2.43 8.86
C THR A 421 -31.93 -1.30 9.80
N VAL A 422 -30.96 -1.53 10.68
CA VAL A 422 -30.40 -0.53 11.60
C VAL A 422 -29.75 0.59 10.79
N LEU A 423 -28.90 0.25 9.81
CA LEU A 423 -28.23 1.23 8.94
C LEU A 423 -29.24 2.06 8.13
N SER A 424 -30.24 1.41 7.57
CA SER A 424 -31.29 2.07 6.77
C SER A 424 -32.09 3.06 7.62
N LEU A 425 -32.47 2.69 8.85
CA LEU A 425 -33.16 3.61 9.74
C LEU A 425 -32.29 4.83 10.10
N HIS A 426 -31.00 4.63 10.36
CA HIS A 426 -30.07 5.74 10.61
C HIS A 426 -29.95 6.68 9.39
N VAL A 427 -29.94 6.14 8.16
CA VAL A 427 -30.00 6.94 6.92
C VAL A 427 -31.27 7.79 6.89
N LEU A 428 -32.44 7.20 7.14
CA LEU A 428 -33.72 7.91 7.12
C LEU A 428 -33.75 9.03 8.16
N LEU A 429 -33.45 8.72 9.43
CA LEU A 429 -33.47 9.70 10.52
C LEU A 429 -32.40 10.80 10.34
N GLY A 430 -31.23 10.44 9.82
CA GLY A 430 -30.12 11.37 9.65
C GLY A 430 -30.30 12.34 8.48
N LEU A 431 -30.88 11.87 7.36
CA LEU A 431 -30.88 12.60 6.10
C LEU A 431 -32.25 13.13 5.69
N ALA A 432 -33.35 12.63 6.25
CA ALA A 432 -34.68 13.19 5.98
C ALA A 432 -34.76 14.64 6.45
N GLN A 433 -35.47 15.47 5.69
CA GLN A 433 -35.71 16.87 6.07
C GLN A 433 -36.81 16.96 7.13
N ASP A 434 -37.87 16.19 6.95
CA ASP A 434 -39.05 16.14 7.82
C ASP A 434 -39.37 14.70 8.23
N PHE A 435 -39.95 14.54 9.42
CA PHE A 435 -40.31 13.22 9.93
C PHE A 435 -41.34 12.49 9.05
N SER A 436 -42.23 13.22 8.35
CA SER A 436 -43.18 12.60 7.41
C SER A 436 -42.48 11.83 6.30
N GLN A 437 -41.28 12.26 5.85
CA GLN A 437 -40.52 11.51 4.86
C GLN A 437 -40.03 10.16 5.42
N VAL A 438 -39.74 10.10 6.72
CA VAL A 438 -39.35 8.85 7.38
C VAL A 438 -40.54 7.90 7.46
N ASP A 439 -41.70 8.38 7.95
CA ASP A 439 -42.92 7.57 8.02
C ASP A 439 -43.38 7.11 6.63
N ASP A 440 -43.45 8.02 5.66
CA ASP A 440 -43.84 7.72 4.28
C ASP A 440 -42.92 6.65 3.67
N PHE A 441 -41.61 6.73 3.93
CA PHE A 441 -40.65 5.74 3.44
C PHE A 441 -40.81 4.39 4.15
N LEU A 442 -41.00 4.40 5.47
CA LEU A 442 -41.25 3.18 6.23
C LEU A 442 -42.59 2.52 5.89
N GLU A 443 -43.57 3.25 5.34
CA GLU A 443 -44.83 2.66 4.88
C GLU A 443 -44.75 2.17 3.43
N ASN A 444 -44.12 2.93 2.54
CA ASN A 444 -44.21 2.68 1.09
C ASN A 444 -42.95 2.05 0.47
N GLU A 445 -41.80 2.10 1.14
CA GLU A 445 -40.48 1.72 0.60
C GLU A 445 -39.75 0.65 1.44
N GLN A 446 -40.47 -0.14 2.23
CA GLN A 446 -39.88 -1.22 3.05
C GLN A 446 -39.13 -2.26 2.21
N ASP A 447 -39.60 -2.53 0.99
CA ASP A 447 -38.97 -3.46 0.06
C ASP A 447 -37.53 -3.04 -0.27
N LEU A 448 -37.26 -1.74 -0.39
CA LEU A 448 -35.91 -1.24 -0.65
C LEU A 448 -34.97 -1.48 0.54
N ILE A 449 -35.47 -1.32 1.78
CA ILE A 449 -34.72 -1.66 3.00
C ILE A 449 -34.43 -3.17 3.02
N TYR A 450 -35.43 -3.99 2.69
CA TYR A 450 -35.28 -5.44 2.60
C TYR A 450 -34.21 -5.83 1.58
N TYR A 451 -34.27 -5.32 0.34
CA TYR A 451 -33.31 -5.65 -0.71
C TYR A 451 -31.90 -5.15 -0.41
N SER A 452 -31.75 -3.94 0.13
CA SER A 452 -30.44 -3.41 0.53
C SER A 452 -29.82 -4.28 1.63
N SER A 453 -30.60 -4.66 2.64
CA SER A 453 -30.13 -5.52 3.74
C SER A 453 -29.85 -6.95 3.29
N LEU A 454 -30.59 -7.44 2.29
CA LEU A 454 -30.33 -8.73 1.65
C LEU A 454 -29.00 -8.70 0.89
N ILE A 455 -28.67 -7.62 0.17
CA ILE A 455 -27.34 -7.49 -0.46
C ILE A 455 -26.23 -7.51 0.59
N ILE A 456 -26.41 -6.85 1.75
CA ILE A 456 -25.43 -6.92 2.85
C ILE A 456 -25.19 -8.37 3.24
N ARG A 457 -26.26 -9.13 3.50
CA ARG A 457 -26.17 -10.55 3.90
C ARG A 457 -25.49 -11.40 2.84
N LEU A 458 -25.95 -11.33 1.59
CA LEU A 458 -25.38 -12.15 0.50
C LEU A 458 -23.91 -11.80 0.22
N GLY A 459 -23.57 -10.50 0.25
CA GLY A 459 -22.20 -10.03 0.04
C GLY A 459 -21.26 -10.43 1.16
N ASN A 460 -21.70 -10.30 2.42
CA ASN A 460 -20.98 -10.77 3.59
C ASN A 460 -20.70 -12.28 3.48
N ASP A 461 -21.73 -13.12 3.38
CA ASP A 461 -21.59 -14.57 3.29
C ASP A 461 -20.68 -15.02 2.13
N LEU A 462 -20.73 -14.34 0.97
CA LEU A 462 -19.81 -14.59 -0.15
C LEU A 462 -18.35 -14.33 0.24
N GLY A 463 -18.09 -13.27 0.99
CA GLY A 463 -16.75 -12.84 1.40
C GLY A 463 -16.21 -13.51 2.68
N THR A 464 -17.07 -14.03 3.56
CA THR A 464 -16.68 -14.48 4.91
C THR A 464 -16.89 -15.98 5.16
N SER A 465 -17.75 -16.65 4.38
CA SER A 465 -18.14 -18.07 4.58
C SER A 465 -17.02 -19.03 4.93
N THR A 466 -15.86 -18.97 4.25
CA THR A 466 -14.74 -19.87 4.53
C THR A 466 -14.16 -19.63 5.92
N ALA A 467 -13.97 -18.37 6.31
CA ALA A 467 -13.39 -17.99 7.60
C ALA A 467 -14.36 -18.23 8.76
N GLU A 468 -15.67 -18.07 8.53
CA GLU A 468 -16.73 -18.37 9.51
C GLU A 468 -16.84 -19.88 9.76
N LEU A 469 -16.78 -20.70 8.71
CA LEU A 469 -16.76 -22.17 8.83
C LEU A 469 -15.55 -22.68 9.63
N GLU A 470 -14.36 -22.11 9.41
CA GLU A 470 -13.14 -22.47 10.16
C GLU A 470 -13.25 -22.15 11.66
N ARG A 471 -14.04 -21.14 12.04
CA ARG A 471 -14.22 -20.71 13.44
C ARG A 471 -15.41 -21.38 14.14
N GLY A 472 -16.21 -22.17 13.41
CA GLY A 472 -17.36 -22.89 13.94
C GLY A 472 -18.59 -22.02 14.14
N ASP A 473 -18.85 -21.10 13.20
CA ASP A 473 -20.05 -20.25 13.16
C ASP A 473 -21.23 -20.91 12.40
N VAL A 474 -22.41 -20.27 12.42
CA VAL A 474 -23.66 -20.71 11.78
C VAL A 474 -23.50 -20.97 10.28
N SER A 475 -24.37 -21.83 9.74
CA SER A 475 -24.43 -22.10 8.30
C SER A 475 -24.77 -20.84 7.50
N SER A 476 -23.81 -20.34 6.70
CA SER A 476 -24.02 -19.26 5.72
C SER A 476 -25.02 -19.66 4.62
N CYS A 477 -25.50 -18.68 3.82
CA CYS A 477 -26.41 -18.96 2.70
C CYS A 477 -25.82 -19.96 1.69
N ILE A 478 -24.50 -19.95 1.50
CA ILE A 478 -23.78 -20.90 0.64
C ILE A 478 -23.97 -22.32 1.17
N LEU A 479 -23.72 -22.55 2.47
CA LEU A 479 -23.88 -23.87 3.07
C LEU A 479 -25.34 -24.33 3.09
N CYS A 480 -26.28 -23.42 3.36
CA CYS A 480 -27.72 -23.70 3.33
C CYS A 480 -28.16 -24.18 1.94
N TYR A 481 -27.69 -23.53 0.87
CA TYR A 481 -28.00 -23.94 -0.51
C TYR A 481 -27.33 -25.26 -0.90
N MET A 482 -26.04 -25.43 -0.58
CA MET A 482 -25.30 -26.67 -0.84
C MET A 482 -26.00 -27.89 -0.24
N ARG A 483 -26.44 -27.80 1.03
CA ARG A 483 -27.08 -28.92 1.73
C ARG A 483 -28.46 -29.24 1.16
N LYS A 484 -29.24 -28.22 0.81
CA LYS A 484 -30.60 -28.40 0.30
C LYS A 484 -30.62 -29.00 -1.11
N GLU A 485 -29.81 -28.47 -2.01
CA GLU A 485 -29.80 -28.86 -3.42
C GLU A 485 -28.75 -29.95 -3.74
N ASN A 486 -27.94 -30.34 -2.74
CA ASN A 486 -26.85 -31.31 -2.86
C ASN A 486 -25.87 -30.96 -4.00
N VAL A 487 -25.42 -29.71 -4.01
CA VAL A 487 -24.51 -29.14 -5.01
C VAL A 487 -23.15 -28.79 -4.41
N LYS A 488 -22.15 -28.61 -5.28
CA LYS A 488 -20.82 -28.14 -4.90
C LYS A 488 -20.82 -26.64 -4.58
N GLU A 489 -19.81 -26.19 -3.84
CA GLU A 489 -19.67 -24.80 -3.39
C GLU A 489 -19.58 -23.80 -4.55
N ASP A 490 -18.90 -24.13 -5.64
CA ASP A 490 -18.80 -23.29 -6.84
C ASP A 490 -20.17 -23.03 -7.48
N VAL A 491 -21.01 -24.07 -7.55
CA VAL A 491 -22.40 -23.95 -8.03
C VAL A 491 -23.24 -23.12 -7.07
N ALA A 492 -23.05 -23.30 -5.77
CA ALA A 492 -23.76 -22.52 -4.76
C ALA A 492 -23.38 -21.04 -4.80
N ARG A 493 -22.08 -20.71 -4.80
CA ARG A 493 -21.58 -19.33 -4.92
C ARG A 493 -22.13 -18.63 -6.16
N LYS A 494 -22.11 -19.30 -7.31
CA LYS A 494 -22.69 -18.76 -8.55
C LYS A 494 -24.19 -18.47 -8.41
N HIS A 495 -24.95 -19.34 -7.75
CA HIS A 495 -26.37 -19.10 -7.48
C HIS A 495 -26.57 -17.88 -6.56
N ILE A 496 -25.74 -17.72 -5.52
CA ILE A 496 -25.76 -16.55 -4.63
C ILE A 496 -25.43 -15.26 -5.41
N GLU A 497 -24.43 -15.28 -6.29
CA GLU A 497 -24.08 -14.14 -7.18
C GLU A 497 -25.25 -13.77 -8.11
N GLU A 498 -25.95 -14.75 -8.68
CA GLU A 498 -27.17 -14.54 -9.48
C GLU A 498 -28.29 -13.90 -8.64
N MET A 499 -28.47 -14.32 -7.38
CA MET A 499 -29.44 -13.67 -6.48
C MET A 499 -29.06 -12.22 -6.16
N VAL A 500 -27.77 -11.89 -6.06
CA VAL A 500 -27.31 -10.50 -5.88
C VAL A 500 -27.69 -9.66 -7.10
N ILE A 501 -27.49 -10.17 -8.32
CA ILE A 501 -27.91 -9.50 -9.56
C ILE A 501 -29.44 -9.26 -9.56
N GLU A 502 -30.23 -10.28 -9.26
CA GLU A 502 -31.69 -10.18 -9.22
C GLU A 502 -32.18 -9.21 -8.14
N THR A 503 -31.50 -9.16 -7.00
CA THR A 503 -31.81 -8.21 -5.91
C THR A 503 -31.51 -6.77 -6.34
N TRP A 504 -30.39 -6.53 -7.03
CA TRP A 504 -30.08 -5.23 -7.63
C TRP A 504 -31.15 -4.76 -8.64
N LYS A 505 -31.63 -5.65 -9.51
CA LYS A 505 -32.73 -5.31 -10.45
C LYS A 505 -34.00 -4.89 -9.74
N LYS A 506 -34.32 -5.54 -8.61
CA LYS A 506 -35.47 -5.15 -7.77
C LYS A 506 -35.23 -3.78 -7.15
N MET A 507 -34.05 -3.51 -6.61
CA MET A 507 -33.69 -2.18 -6.08
C MET A 507 -33.79 -1.08 -7.14
N ASN A 508 -33.24 -1.32 -8.34
CA ASN A 508 -33.27 -0.38 -9.47
C ASN A 508 -34.70 0.11 -9.78
N LYS A 509 -35.71 -0.76 -9.65
CA LYS A 509 -37.12 -0.39 -9.86
C LYS A 509 -37.58 0.73 -8.94
N HIS A 510 -37.19 0.72 -7.66
CA HIS A 510 -37.56 1.75 -6.69
C HIS A 510 -36.91 3.09 -7.02
N CYS A 511 -35.69 3.07 -7.56
CA CYS A 511 -34.97 4.28 -7.98
C CYS A 511 -35.65 5.01 -9.14
N PHE A 512 -36.26 4.27 -10.07
CA PHE A 512 -36.88 4.85 -11.27
C PHE A 512 -38.37 5.16 -11.08
N ALA A 513 -39.02 4.54 -10.09
CA ALA A 513 -40.44 4.77 -9.78
C ALA A 513 -40.67 6.04 -8.94
N ASN A 514 -39.75 6.37 -8.03
CA ASN A 514 -39.88 7.51 -7.10
C ASN A 514 -38.71 8.49 -7.24
N SER A 515 -38.69 9.17 -8.39
CA SER A 515 -37.61 10.05 -8.89
C SER A 515 -37.26 11.28 -8.02
N SER A 516 -37.88 11.46 -6.85
CA SER A 516 -37.76 12.66 -6.02
C SER A 516 -37.09 12.46 -4.65
N SER A 517 -36.81 11.23 -4.20
CA SER A 517 -36.28 11.00 -2.84
C SER A 517 -34.76 10.81 -2.83
N THR A 518 -34.04 11.83 -2.34
CA THR A 518 -32.60 11.76 -2.07
C THR A 518 -32.23 10.63 -1.09
N LEU A 519 -33.17 10.15 -0.27
CA LEU A 519 -32.96 9.05 0.67
C LEU A 519 -32.67 7.71 -0.03
N ILE A 520 -33.28 7.46 -1.19
CA ILE A 520 -33.06 6.23 -1.97
C ILE A 520 -31.58 6.09 -2.35
N LYS A 521 -30.93 7.19 -2.77
CA LYS A 521 -29.49 7.23 -3.09
C LYS A 521 -28.64 6.66 -1.95
N TYR A 522 -28.90 7.11 -0.73
CA TYR A 522 -28.11 6.72 0.45
C TYR A 522 -28.40 5.28 0.90
N ILE A 523 -29.64 4.79 0.76
CA ILE A 523 -29.97 3.38 1.01
C ILE A 523 -29.29 2.45 -0.01
N MET A 524 -29.21 2.87 -1.29
CA MET A 524 -28.43 2.13 -2.28
C MET A 524 -26.93 2.13 -1.97
N ASN A 525 -26.40 3.23 -1.43
CA ASN A 525 -24.99 3.30 -1.08
C ASN A 525 -24.62 2.27 0.01
N ILE A 526 -25.52 1.87 0.90
CA ILE A 526 -25.29 0.76 1.84
C ILE A 526 -24.93 -0.54 1.08
N ALA A 527 -25.69 -0.87 0.03
CA ALA A 527 -25.41 -2.01 -0.82
C ALA A 527 -24.08 -1.86 -1.59
N ARG A 528 -23.76 -0.66 -2.10
CA ARG A 528 -22.48 -0.38 -2.79
C ARG A 528 -21.28 -0.55 -1.87
N VAL A 529 -21.37 -0.07 -0.63
CA VAL A 529 -20.30 -0.22 0.37
C VAL A 529 -20.07 -1.70 0.70
N THR A 530 -21.14 -2.50 0.78
CA THR A 530 -21.04 -3.95 0.97
C THR A 530 -20.17 -4.60 -0.08
N HIS A 531 -20.41 -4.29 -1.37
CA HIS A 531 -19.58 -4.84 -2.44
C HIS A 531 -18.12 -4.45 -2.29
N PHE A 532 -17.83 -3.17 -1.99
CA PHE A 532 -16.46 -2.72 -1.79
C PHE A 532 -15.75 -3.49 -0.67
N ILE A 533 -16.46 -3.74 0.44
CA ILE A 533 -15.89 -4.40 1.61
C ILE A 533 -15.69 -5.90 1.40
N TYR A 534 -16.61 -6.58 0.71
CA TYR A 534 -16.59 -8.04 0.61
C TYR A 534 -16.14 -8.61 -0.74
N GLN A 535 -15.90 -7.78 -1.76
CA GLN A 535 -15.48 -8.25 -3.11
C GLN A 535 -14.22 -9.12 -3.09
N ASN A 536 -13.30 -8.89 -2.15
CA ASN A 536 -12.01 -9.60 -2.05
C ASN A 536 -11.91 -10.38 -0.73
N GLY A 537 -13.05 -10.89 -0.24
CA GLY A 537 -13.19 -11.61 1.03
C GLY A 537 -13.50 -10.68 2.21
N ASP A 538 -13.17 -11.09 3.44
CA ASP A 538 -13.46 -10.31 4.66
C ASP A 538 -12.64 -9.00 4.76
N GLY A 539 -13.07 -7.94 4.09
CA GLY A 539 -12.45 -6.61 4.14
C GLY A 539 -12.87 -5.76 5.34
N PHE A 540 -13.71 -6.29 6.24
CA PHE A 540 -14.15 -5.60 7.46
C PHE A 540 -13.46 -6.15 8.71
N GLY A 541 -13.52 -7.48 8.91
CA GLY A 541 -12.89 -8.16 10.03
C GLY A 541 -11.36 -8.23 9.91
N VAL A 542 -10.82 -8.34 8.70
CA VAL A 542 -9.37 -8.45 8.42
C VAL A 542 -8.81 -7.11 7.91
N GLN A 543 -8.01 -6.45 8.76
CA GLN A 543 -7.58 -5.06 8.53
C GLN A 543 -6.36 -4.89 7.59
N ASP A 544 -5.69 -5.96 7.16
CA ASP A 544 -4.48 -5.91 6.33
C ASP A 544 -4.70 -6.11 4.82
N ARG A 545 -5.95 -5.92 4.34
CA ARG A 545 -6.37 -6.07 2.93
C ARG A 545 -6.55 -4.74 2.17
N GLU A 546 -7.24 -4.75 1.01
CA GLU A 546 -7.46 -3.58 0.15
C GLU A 546 -8.15 -2.42 0.87
N THR A 547 -9.05 -2.70 1.83
CA THR A 547 -9.69 -1.69 2.68
C THR A 547 -8.66 -0.78 3.36
N ARG A 548 -7.50 -1.32 3.77
CA ARG A 548 -6.41 -0.53 4.35
C ARG A 548 -5.85 0.49 3.38
N GLN A 549 -5.62 0.09 2.13
CA GLN A 549 -5.10 1.00 1.12
C GLN A 549 -6.12 2.11 0.83
N GLN A 550 -7.41 1.77 0.80
CA GLN A 550 -8.47 2.76 0.65
C GLN A 550 -8.50 3.74 1.82
N ILE A 551 -8.45 3.26 3.06
CA ILE A 551 -8.38 4.09 4.27
C ILE A 551 -7.19 5.04 4.20
N LEU A 552 -5.99 4.55 3.89
CA LEU A 552 -4.81 5.39 3.72
C LEU A 552 -5.01 6.41 2.59
N SER A 553 -5.63 6.03 1.48
CA SER A 553 -5.87 6.93 0.35
C SER A 553 -6.93 8.01 0.65
N SER A 554 -7.91 7.69 1.48
CA SER A 554 -9.03 8.56 1.86
C SER A 554 -8.71 9.42 3.08
N LEU A 555 -7.75 9.02 3.93
CA LEU A 555 -7.36 9.74 5.14
C LEU A 555 -5.99 10.41 5.06
N GLU A 556 -5.08 9.97 4.18
CA GLU A 556 -3.77 10.59 4.00
C GLU A 556 -3.69 11.30 2.64
N GLU A 557 -3.36 12.60 2.69
CA GLU A 557 -2.79 13.28 1.54
C GLU A 557 -1.45 12.59 1.27
N LYS A 558 -1.41 11.64 0.32
CA LYS A 558 -0.17 10.90 0.02
C LYS A 558 0.96 11.91 -0.07
N TYR A 559 1.99 11.66 0.71
CA TYR A 559 3.20 12.45 0.75
C TYR A 559 3.74 12.79 -0.65
N LYS A 560 3.48 11.94 -1.66
CA LYS A 560 3.81 12.18 -3.07
C LYS A 560 3.17 13.45 -3.65
N VAL A 561 1.88 13.73 -3.42
CA VAL A 561 1.19 14.92 -3.98
C VAL A 561 1.74 16.21 -3.36
N LYS A 562 1.99 16.17 -2.04
CA LYS A 562 2.62 17.28 -1.32
C LYS A 562 4.09 17.46 -1.72
N ALA A 563 4.79 16.38 -2.07
CA ALA A 563 6.18 16.42 -2.53
C ALA A 563 6.29 17.02 -3.92
N GLU A 564 5.41 16.65 -4.86
CA GLU A 564 5.36 17.24 -6.20
C GLU A 564 5.07 18.74 -6.14
N LYS A 565 4.12 19.17 -5.30
CA LYS A 565 3.84 20.61 -5.14
C LYS A 565 5.03 21.38 -4.57
N LEU A 566 5.70 20.82 -3.55
CA LEU A 566 6.91 21.42 -2.98
C LEU A 566 8.08 21.39 -3.97
N LYS A 567 8.17 20.35 -4.82
CA LYS A 567 9.15 20.27 -5.91
C LYS A 567 8.94 21.41 -6.89
N GLU A 568 7.74 21.62 -7.40
CA GLU A 568 7.43 22.73 -8.32
C GLU A 568 7.83 24.09 -7.75
N GLU A 569 7.51 24.34 -6.48
CA GLU A 569 7.87 25.58 -5.80
C GLU A 569 9.40 25.74 -5.63
N VAL A 570 10.14 24.65 -5.41
CA VAL A 570 11.61 24.66 -5.35
C VAL A 570 12.24 24.79 -6.75
N CYS A 571 11.66 24.19 -7.80
CA CYS A 571 12.12 24.35 -9.19
C CYS A 571 12.14 25.83 -9.63
N CYS A 572 11.21 26.65 -9.12
CA CYS A 572 11.24 28.10 -9.36
C CYS A 572 12.51 28.78 -8.84
N THR A 573 13.16 28.24 -7.80
CA THR A 573 14.42 28.82 -7.26
C THR A 573 15.65 28.52 -8.12
N PHE A 574 15.66 27.43 -8.90
CA PHE A 574 16.70 27.17 -9.91
C PHE A 574 16.63 28.14 -11.10
N SER A 575 15.48 28.78 -11.30
CA SER A 575 15.22 29.69 -12.43
C SER A 575 15.61 31.14 -12.16
N ASP A 576 16.07 31.46 -10.94
CA ASP A 576 16.46 32.82 -10.57
C ASP A 576 17.81 33.21 -11.24
N THR A 577 17.72 33.98 -12.31
CA THR A 577 18.86 34.46 -13.12
C THR A 577 19.82 35.38 -12.36
N HIS A 578 19.53 35.73 -11.10
CA HIS A 578 20.35 36.59 -10.26
C HIS A 578 21.19 35.84 -9.20
N ALA A 579 21.03 34.52 -9.04
CA ALA A 579 21.82 33.73 -8.10
C ALA A 579 23.30 33.64 -8.53
N SER A 580 24.23 33.82 -7.58
CA SER A 580 25.66 33.64 -7.84
C SER A 580 26.00 32.16 -8.09
N LEU A 581 27.09 31.88 -8.82
CA LEU A 581 27.59 30.53 -9.09
C LEU A 581 27.74 29.71 -7.80
N VAL A 582 28.30 30.34 -6.76
CA VAL A 582 28.50 29.72 -5.44
C VAL A 582 27.16 29.35 -4.81
N ALA A 583 26.14 30.21 -4.91
CA ALA A 583 24.83 29.95 -4.33
C ALA A 583 24.11 28.79 -5.04
N GLN A 584 24.31 28.60 -6.35
CA GLN A 584 23.78 27.46 -7.09
C GLN A 584 24.47 26.15 -6.67
N LEU A 585 25.80 26.14 -6.54
CA LEU A 585 26.56 24.97 -6.08
C LEU A 585 26.24 24.60 -4.63
N GLU A 586 26.08 25.58 -3.74
CA GLU A 586 25.66 25.36 -2.34
C GLU A 586 24.21 24.84 -2.25
N LEU A 587 23.32 25.26 -3.16
CA LEU A 587 21.96 24.74 -3.25
C LEU A 587 21.96 23.26 -3.69
N ILE A 588 22.76 22.91 -4.71
CA ILE A 588 22.94 21.53 -5.17
C ILE A 588 23.48 20.66 -4.05
N ASP A 589 24.53 21.10 -3.37
CA ASP A 589 25.11 20.40 -2.21
C ASP A 589 24.07 20.17 -1.09
N THR A 590 23.25 21.18 -0.82
CA THR A 590 22.16 21.07 0.16
C THR A 590 21.10 20.05 -0.28
N ILE A 591 20.73 20.04 -1.57
CA ILE A 591 19.76 19.10 -2.13
C ILE A 591 20.28 17.66 -2.06
N ASP A 592 21.56 17.44 -2.38
CA ASP A 592 22.20 16.13 -2.31
C ASP A 592 22.27 15.61 -0.87
N LYS A 593 22.79 16.44 0.06
CA LYS A 593 22.85 16.09 1.50
C LYS A 593 21.48 15.79 2.11
N LEU A 594 20.41 16.41 1.60
CA LEU A 594 19.03 16.17 2.02
C LEU A 594 18.37 14.97 1.33
N GLY A 595 19.08 14.27 0.43
CA GLY A 595 18.57 13.11 -0.30
C GLY A 595 17.47 13.46 -1.29
N LEU A 596 17.55 14.63 -1.93
CA LEU A 596 16.52 15.15 -2.84
C LEU A 596 16.94 15.15 -4.32
N THR A 597 18.13 14.64 -4.66
CA THR A 597 18.72 14.67 -6.01
C THR A 597 17.78 14.14 -7.10
N SER A 598 17.07 13.05 -6.84
CA SER A 598 16.13 12.45 -7.81
C SER A 598 14.93 13.33 -8.17
N TYR A 599 14.60 14.34 -7.34
CA TYR A 599 13.54 15.30 -7.68
C TYR A 599 14.03 16.36 -8.67
N PHE A 600 15.34 16.63 -8.71
CA PHE A 600 15.92 17.79 -9.39
C PHE A 600 17.03 17.43 -10.39
N GLU A 601 17.07 16.19 -10.87
CA GLU A 601 18.16 15.68 -11.71
C GLU A 601 18.43 16.57 -12.95
N VAL A 602 17.36 16.98 -13.65
CA VAL A 602 17.43 17.85 -14.83
C VAL A 602 17.94 19.25 -14.47
N GLU A 603 17.43 19.82 -13.38
CA GLU A 603 17.82 21.14 -12.90
C GLU A 603 19.26 21.18 -12.42
N ILE A 604 19.69 20.17 -11.67
CA ILE A 604 21.07 20.00 -11.19
C ILE A 604 22.01 19.86 -12.39
N GLN A 605 21.70 18.98 -13.35
CA GLN A 605 22.51 18.80 -14.55
C GLN A 605 22.67 20.12 -15.30
N LYS A 606 21.57 20.82 -15.56
CA LYS A 606 21.59 22.10 -16.28
C LYS A 606 22.38 23.18 -15.52
N ALA A 607 22.25 23.22 -14.19
CA ALA A 607 23.00 24.16 -13.36
C ALA A 607 24.51 23.90 -13.40
N LEU A 608 24.93 22.62 -13.37
CA LEU A 608 26.34 22.24 -13.45
C LEU A 608 26.94 22.45 -14.84
N GLU A 609 26.22 22.14 -15.92
CA GLU A 609 26.65 22.43 -17.30
C GLU A 609 26.90 23.92 -17.52
N ASN A 610 25.98 24.78 -17.04
CA ASN A 610 26.16 26.23 -17.08
C ASN A 610 27.37 26.68 -16.24
N THR A 611 27.62 26.00 -15.12
CA THR A 611 28.72 26.30 -14.19
C THR A 611 30.08 25.93 -14.79
N ILE A 612 30.20 24.78 -15.47
CA ILE A 612 31.43 24.34 -16.16
C ILE A 612 31.85 25.35 -17.24
N ILE A 613 30.89 25.83 -18.04
CA ILE A 613 31.15 26.83 -19.11
C ILE A 613 31.69 28.15 -18.52
N TYR A 614 31.32 28.48 -17.28
CA TYR A 614 31.71 29.71 -16.60
C TYR A 614 33.01 29.56 -15.79
N SER A 615 33.23 28.42 -15.11
CA SER A 615 34.44 28.16 -14.31
C SER A 615 35.69 28.05 -15.19
N MET A 616 35.58 27.48 -16.40
CA MET A 616 36.65 27.51 -17.40
C MET A 616 37.02 28.93 -17.89
N LYS A 617 36.21 29.96 -17.54
CA LYS A 617 36.43 31.37 -17.93
C LYS A 617 36.82 32.29 -16.76
N SER A 618 36.67 31.90 -15.49
CA SER A 618 36.97 32.77 -14.33
C SER A 618 37.75 32.05 -13.22
N SER A 619 39.07 32.29 -13.16
CA SER A 619 40.05 31.63 -12.30
C SER A 619 40.21 32.24 -10.88
N SER A 620 39.14 32.71 -10.22
CA SER A 620 39.30 33.49 -8.96
C SER A 620 38.62 32.97 -7.68
N ASN A 621 37.84 31.88 -7.70
CA ASN A 621 37.19 31.35 -6.49
C ASN A 621 37.49 29.86 -6.24
N HIS A 622 38.50 29.61 -5.40
CA HIS A 622 38.96 28.25 -5.05
C HIS A 622 37.88 27.36 -4.42
N TYR A 623 37.00 27.92 -3.57
CA TYR A 623 35.90 27.19 -2.95
C TYR A 623 34.90 26.69 -4.00
N ALA A 624 34.49 27.56 -4.92
CA ALA A 624 33.55 27.20 -5.99
C ALA A 624 34.12 26.12 -6.92
N THR A 625 35.42 26.22 -7.25
CA THR A 625 36.12 25.26 -8.09
C THR A 625 36.19 23.89 -7.43
N LEU A 626 36.56 23.81 -6.14
CA LEU A 626 36.65 22.54 -5.41
C LEU A 626 35.28 21.90 -5.16
N LEU A 627 34.28 22.71 -4.79
CA LEU A 627 32.90 22.24 -4.61
C LEU A 627 32.31 21.68 -5.92
N CYS A 628 32.54 22.38 -7.04
CA CYS A 628 32.14 21.91 -8.37
C CYS A 628 32.89 20.64 -8.78
N PHE A 629 34.21 20.59 -8.55
CA PHE A 629 35.03 19.41 -8.84
C PHE A 629 34.56 18.18 -8.06
N ARG A 630 34.24 18.33 -6.77
CA ARG A 630 33.67 17.27 -5.93
C ARG A 630 32.33 16.78 -6.47
N GLN A 631 31.40 17.68 -6.79
CA GLN A 631 30.07 17.33 -7.30
C GLN A 631 30.13 16.62 -8.67
N LEU A 632 30.96 17.11 -9.59
CA LEU A 632 31.11 16.49 -10.93
C LEU A 632 31.69 15.08 -10.85
N LEU A 633 32.72 14.86 -10.04
CA LEU A 633 33.36 13.55 -9.88
C LEU A 633 32.55 12.58 -9.02
N THR A 634 32.01 13.05 -7.89
CA THR A 634 31.43 12.19 -6.86
C THR A 634 29.93 11.96 -7.06
N GLU A 635 29.20 12.95 -7.58
CA GLU A 635 27.73 12.92 -7.55
C GLU A 635 27.11 12.53 -8.89
N LEU A 636 27.69 12.95 -10.02
CA LEU A 636 27.11 12.73 -11.36
C LEU A 636 28.04 12.02 -12.36
N GLY A 637 29.28 11.73 -11.96
CA GLY A 637 30.23 10.98 -12.76
C GLY A 637 30.72 11.67 -14.03
N TYR A 638 30.69 12.99 -14.09
CA TYR A 638 31.29 13.75 -15.19
C TYR A 638 32.81 13.75 -15.10
N ASN A 639 33.48 13.62 -16.24
CA ASN A 639 34.93 13.74 -16.32
C ASN A 639 35.38 15.20 -16.05
N ALA A 640 35.89 15.44 -14.85
CA ALA A 640 36.46 16.72 -14.44
C ALA A 640 37.99 16.69 -14.65
N SER A 641 38.53 17.51 -15.56
CA SER A 641 39.99 17.58 -15.78
C SER A 641 40.71 18.07 -14.52
N GLN A 642 41.85 17.44 -14.21
CA GLN A 642 42.78 17.91 -13.17
C GLN A 642 43.30 19.33 -13.47
N ASP A 643 43.25 19.78 -14.73
CA ASP A 643 43.57 21.15 -15.13
C ASP A 643 42.71 22.18 -14.38
N MET A 644 41.50 21.82 -13.96
CA MET A 644 40.66 22.70 -13.12
C MET A 644 41.29 23.01 -11.75
N LEU A 645 42.26 22.21 -11.31
CA LEU A 645 42.99 22.36 -10.05
C LEU A 645 44.41 22.92 -10.24
N GLU A 646 44.90 23.06 -11.48
CA GLU A 646 46.27 23.49 -11.77
C GLU A 646 46.58 24.90 -11.21
N ASP A 647 45.67 25.86 -11.35
CA ASP A 647 45.83 27.21 -10.80
C ASP A 647 45.93 27.21 -9.25
N LEU A 648 45.28 26.24 -8.60
CA LEU A 648 45.26 26.04 -7.15
C LEU A 648 46.57 25.42 -6.64
N LEU A 649 47.19 24.55 -7.45
CA LEU A 649 48.40 23.79 -7.10
C LEU A 649 49.71 24.50 -7.53
N HIS A 650 49.68 25.28 -8.62
CA HIS A 650 50.87 26.00 -9.14
C HIS A 650 51.11 27.39 -8.51
N GLY A 651 50.15 27.91 -7.74
CA GLY A 651 50.28 29.15 -6.99
C GLY A 651 51.13 29.02 -5.73
N LYS A 652 52.47 29.16 -5.83
CA LYS A 652 53.45 29.32 -4.73
C LYS A 652 52.93 29.08 -3.30
N GLY A 653 52.72 27.81 -2.94
CA GLY A 653 52.88 27.29 -1.56
C GLY A 653 52.04 27.91 -0.43
N LYS A 654 50.85 28.44 -0.68
CA LYS A 654 49.88 28.72 0.39
C LYS A 654 48.55 28.07 0.09
N LEU A 655 48.26 26.97 0.79
CA LEU A 655 46.91 26.44 0.94
C LEU A 655 45.96 27.58 1.37
N PRO A 656 44.72 27.63 0.86
CA PRO A 656 43.72 28.58 1.34
C PRO A 656 43.62 28.53 2.86
N SER A 657 43.62 29.68 3.53
CA SER A 657 43.50 29.75 4.99
C SER A 657 42.06 29.60 5.49
N ASP A 658 41.09 29.60 4.57
CA ASP A 658 39.69 29.47 4.93
C ASP A 658 39.29 27.99 5.08
N ILE A 659 38.66 27.69 6.20
CA ILE A 659 38.32 26.33 6.62
C ILE A 659 37.38 25.65 5.62
N LYS A 660 36.47 26.40 4.99
CA LYS A 660 35.53 25.85 4.00
C LYS A 660 36.25 25.31 2.77
N THR A 661 37.16 26.08 2.18
CA THR A 661 37.95 25.62 1.04
C THR A 661 38.88 24.49 1.42
N LEU A 662 39.44 24.48 2.64
CA LEU A 662 40.24 23.35 3.14
C LEU A 662 39.41 22.07 3.33
N LEU A 663 38.14 22.19 3.75
CA LEU A 663 37.22 21.05 3.86
C LEU A 663 36.84 20.50 2.49
N GLU A 664 36.46 21.36 1.53
CA GLU A 664 36.19 20.90 0.16
C GLU A 664 37.44 20.34 -0.52
N LEU A 665 38.62 20.90 -0.20
CA LEU A 665 39.89 20.33 -0.61
C LEU A 665 40.03 18.94 0.00
N PHE A 666 39.92 18.76 1.32
CA PHE A 666 39.97 17.44 1.96
C PHE A 666 38.97 16.43 1.36
N GLU A 667 37.72 16.85 1.14
CA GLU A 667 36.69 16.02 0.52
C GLU A 667 37.02 15.66 -0.94
N GLY A 668 37.73 16.52 -1.68
CA GLY A 668 38.15 16.31 -3.07
C GLY A 668 39.59 15.80 -3.29
N SER A 669 40.51 15.94 -2.32
CA SER A 669 41.97 15.88 -2.49
C SER A 669 42.58 14.59 -1.98
N HIS A 670 42.06 13.44 -2.38
CA HIS A 670 42.76 12.17 -2.11
C HIS A 670 44.07 12.01 -2.92
N LEU A 671 44.70 13.12 -3.31
CA LEU A 671 46.14 13.29 -3.52
C LEU A 671 46.75 13.97 -2.27
N SER A 672 47.19 13.14 -1.31
CA SER A 672 48.15 13.45 -0.23
C SER A 672 47.79 14.58 0.77
N MET A 673 47.29 14.20 1.95
CA MET A 673 47.68 14.85 3.21
C MET A 673 47.37 13.93 4.39
N ASP A 674 48.39 13.60 5.18
CA ASP A 674 48.39 12.54 6.21
C ASP A 674 47.74 12.92 7.56
N ASP A 675 47.03 14.04 7.72
CA ASP A 675 46.86 14.56 9.10
C ASP A 675 45.56 15.30 9.48
N LEU A 676 44.39 14.99 8.92
CA LEU A 676 43.13 15.52 9.51
C LEU A 676 41.94 14.55 9.55
N LEU A 677 41.57 14.22 10.80
CA LEU A 677 40.24 13.90 11.34
C LEU A 677 39.63 12.53 10.99
N ALA A 678 39.83 11.58 11.91
CA ALA A 678 38.96 10.53 12.50
C ALA A 678 37.57 10.17 11.91
N SER A 679 37.26 10.49 10.66
CA SER A 679 35.98 10.20 10.02
C SER A 679 36.15 9.96 8.53
N ASN A 680 35.54 8.90 8.00
CA ASN A 680 35.61 8.55 6.59
C ASN A 680 35.13 9.73 5.70
N PRO A 681 35.80 10.01 4.57
CA PRO A 681 35.37 10.99 3.57
C PRO A 681 33.92 10.76 3.11
N LEU A 682 33.20 11.83 2.71
CA LEU A 682 31.83 11.72 2.21
C LEU A 682 31.68 10.72 1.05
N ALA A 683 32.69 10.65 0.18
CA ALA A 683 32.71 9.72 -0.96
C ALA A 683 32.70 8.23 -0.55
N TRP A 684 33.04 7.89 0.69
CA TRP A 684 33.03 6.51 1.20
C TRP A 684 31.80 6.20 2.06
N ARG A 685 30.92 7.18 2.29
CA ARG A 685 29.71 7.00 3.10
C ARG A 685 28.53 6.65 2.21
N VAL A 686 27.65 5.81 2.74
CA VAL A 686 26.35 5.54 2.13
C VAL A 686 25.45 6.74 2.39
N ARG A 687 25.26 7.59 1.37
CA ARG A 687 24.56 8.89 1.48
C ARG A 687 23.23 8.79 2.22
N TRP A 688 22.42 7.78 1.89
CA TRP A 688 21.11 7.58 2.50
C TRP A 688 21.13 7.48 4.02
N TYR A 689 22.18 6.88 4.61
CA TYR A 689 22.30 6.73 6.07
C TYR A 689 22.56 8.06 6.77
N ASP A 690 23.16 9.02 6.07
CA ASP A 690 23.46 10.34 6.61
C ASP A 690 22.33 11.37 6.39
N VAL A 691 21.38 11.10 5.49
CA VAL A 691 20.26 12.01 5.15
C VAL A 691 19.51 12.50 6.39
N ARG A 692 19.20 11.60 7.34
CA ARG A 692 18.50 11.99 8.58
C ARG A 692 19.33 12.97 9.42
N THR A 693 20.62 12.73 9.52
CA THR A 693 21.57 13.61 10.24
C THR A 693 21.64 14.97 9.56
N HIS A 694 21.72 15.01 8.23
CA HIS A 694 21.71 16.24 7.46
C HIS A 694 20.39 17.02 7.59
N ILE A 695 19.23 16.35 7.61
CA ILE A 695 17.93 16.97 7.88
C ILE A 695 17.94 17.63 9.28
N ILE A 696 18.45 16.95 10.31
CA ILE A 696 18.51 17.47 11.68
C ILE A 696 19.45 18.68 11.76
N ASN A 697 20.67 18.56 11.23
CA ASN A 697 21.67 19.62 11.27
C ASN A 697 21.21 20.86 10.49
N THR A 698 20.62 20.66 9.30
CA THR A 698 20.06 21.75 8.48
C THR A 698 18.90 22.46 9.20
N ALA A 699 18.07 21.71 9.93
CA ALA A 699 16.98 22.28 10.73
C ALA A 699 17.46 23.16 11.89
N GLN A 700 18.65 22.87 12.45
CA GLN A 700 19.21 23.61 13.58
C GLN A 700 19.94 24.90 13.18
N ASN A 701 20.40 25.00 11.92
CA ASN A 701 21.27 26.08 11.43
C ASN A 701 20.57 27.12 10.53
N SER A 702 19.24 27.12 10.40
CA SER A 702 18.53 27.86 9.35
C SER A 702 18.30 29.36 9.63
N ASN A 703 19.15 30.23 9.05
CA ASN A 703 18.92 31.69 8.89
C ASN A 703 18.64 32.12 7.43
N ASN A 704 18.50 31.18 6.48
CA ASN A 704 18.39 31.45 5.04
C ASN A 704 16.97 31.17 4.49
N THR A 705 16.50 31.95 3.51
CA THR A 705 15.09 32.02 3.08
C THR A 705 14.55 30.78 2.35
N ASN A 706 15.39 29.97 1.69
CA ASN A 706 14.95 28.79 0.91
C ASN A 706 15.03 27.45 1.68
N ILE A 707 15.72 27.43 2.83
CA ILE A 707 15.94 26.23 3.65
C ILE A 707 14.65 25.61 4.21
N PRO A 708 13.62 26.36 4.63
CA PRO A 708 12.41 25.77 5.21
C PRO A 708 11.60 24.89 4.26
N MET A 709 11.62 25.18 2.95
CA MET A 709 10.87 24.41 1.94
C MET A 709 11.61 23.13 1.56
N LEU A 710 12.91 23.22 1.31
CA LEU A 710 13.79 22.06 1.12
C LEU A 710 13.72 21.10 2.31
N LEU A 711 13.73 21.63 3.54
CA LEU A 711 13.62 20.80 4.74
C LEU A 711 12.26 20.10 4.86
N LYS A 712 11.17 20.73 4.43
CA LYS A 712 9.85 20.10 4.38
C LYS A 712 9.83 18.99 3.33
N LEU A 713 10.35 19.25 2.13
CA LEU A 713 10.45 18.26 1.06
C LEU A 713 11.37 17.10 1.44
N ALA A 714 12.49 17.36 2.09
CA ALA A 714 13.44 16.35 2.56
C ALA A 714 12.82 15.42 3.61
N LYS A 715 12.13 15.97 4.62
CA LYS A 715 11.41 15.15 5.61
C LYS A 715 10.33 14.29 4.96
N LEU A 716 9.64 14.85 3.97
CA LEU A 716 8.59 14.19 3.24
C LEU A 716 9.13 13.04 2.40
N ASN A 717 10.18 13.31 1.62
CA ASN A 717 10.86 12.31 0.82
C ASN A 717 11.47 11.20 1.68
N PHE A 718 12.11 11.57 2.79
CA PHE A 718 12.67 10.62 3.74
C PHE A 718 11.60 9.63 4.23
N ASN A 719 10.42 10.13 4.60
CA ASN A 719 9.30 9.29 5.03
C ASN A 719 8.74 8.41 3.90
N ILE A 720 8.65 8.91 2.66
CA ILE A 720 8.19 8.13 1.49
C ILE A 720 9.14 6.95 1.24
N ILE A 721 10.43 7.22 1.18
CA ILE A 721 11.45 6.22 0.92
C ILE A 721 11.48 5.21 2.08
N GLN A 722 11.44 5.67 3.34
CA GLN A 722 11.39 4.80 4.51
C GLN A 722 10.16 3.88 4.51
N ALA A 723 8.99 4.38 4.14
CA ALA A 723 7.78 3.58 4.02
C ALA A 723 7.89 2.52 2.90
N THR A 724 8.56 2.88 1.80
CA THR A 724 8.86 1.95 0.70
C THR A 724 9.78 0.83 1.20
N HIS A 725 10.88 1.17 1.87
CA HIS A 725 11.81 0.20 2.47
C HIS A 725 11.11 -0.74 3.46
N GLN A 726 10.18 -0.23 4.28
CA GLN A 726 9.40 -1.06 5.20
C GLN A 726 8.49 -2.06 4.48
N ASN A 727 7.96 -1.73 3.30
CA ASN A 727 7.16 -2.65 2.51
C ASN A 727 8.05 -3.70 1.82
N ASP A 728 9.16 -3.29 1.22
CA ASP A 728 10.11 -4.21 0.60
C ASP A 728 10.66 -5.21 1.63
N LEU A 729 10.98 -4.76 2.84
CA LEU A 729 11.43 -5.62 3.94
C LEU A 729 10.37 -6.65 4.33
N LYS A 730 9.08 -6.27 4.36
CA LYS A 730 7.99 -7.21 4.65
C LYS A 730 7.88 -8.30 3.59
N ASP A 731 8.01 -7.94 2.32
CA ASP A 731 7.99 -8.91 1.21
C ASP A 731 9.13 -9.92 1.37
N VAL A 732 10.34 -9.44 1.68
CA VAL A 732 11.51 -10.30 1.83
C VAL A 732 11.45 -11.15 3.10
N ILE A 733 10.94 -10.62 4.22
CA ILE A 733 10.68 -11.41 5.43
C ILE A 733 9.66 -12.52 5.14
N ARG A 734 8.62 -12.23 4.35
CA ARG A 734 7.64 -13.25 3.95
C ARG A 734 8.30 -14.35 3.10
N TRP A 735 9.10 -13.97 2.11
CA TRP A 735 9.89 -14.91 1.32
C TRP A 735 10.80 -15.77 2.20
N TRP A 736 11.53 -15.14 3.12
CA TRP A 736 12.45 -15.82 4.03
C TRP A 736 11.73 -16.84 4.93
N ARG A 737 10.57 -16.49 5.48
CA ARG A 737 9.73 -17.41 6.26
C ARG A 737 9.19 -18.56 5.42
N ASN A 738 8.78 -18.30 4.18
CA ASN A 738 8.23 -19.33 3.30
C ASN A 738 9.29 -20.34 2.84
N LEU A 739 10.56 -19.97 2.85
CA LEU A 739 11.66 -20.89 2.55
C LEU A 739 11.92 -21.89 3.68
N CYS A 740 11.45 -21.63 4.91
CA CYS A 740 11.65 -22.46 6.11
C CYS A 740 13.11 -22.80 6.46
N ILE A 741 14.11 -22.16 5.83
CA ILE A 741 15.52 -22.53 5.96
C ILE A 741 16.03 -22.40 7.40
N VAL A 742 15.63 -21.39 8.15
CA VAL A 742 16.08 -21.20 9.55
C VAL A 742 15.52 -22.28 10.47
N GLU A 743 14.33 -22.79 10.18
CA GLU A 743 13.70 -23.89 10.93
C GLU A 743 14.35 -25.23 10.56
N ASP A 744 14.75 -25.39 9.30
CA ASP A 744 15.32 -26.63 8.77
C ASP A 744 16.86 -26.71 8.95
N LEU A 745 17.57 -25.59 9.08
CA LEU A 745 19.03 -25.49 9.19
C LEU A 745 19.47 -24.73 10.45
N GLU A 746 19.62 -25.45 11.56
CA GLU A 746 19.97 -24.89 12.89
C GLU A 746 21.31 -24.12 12.94
N PHE A 747 22.21 -24.35 11.98
CA PHE A 747 23.52 -23.69 11.93
C PHE A 747 23.49 -22.31 11.24
N THR A 748 22.41 -21.96 10.55
CA THR A 748 22.35 -20.73 9.75
C THR A 748 21.99 -19.50 10.58
N ARG A 749 22.58 -18.36 10.22
CA ARG A 749 22.36 -17.07 10.90
C ARG A 749 21.10 -16.38 10.34
N ASP A 750 20.10 -16.09 11.18
CA ASP A 750 18.95 -15.24 10.78
C ASP A 750 19.35 -13.76 10.77
N ARG A 751 19.82 -13.28 9.60
CA ARG A 751 20.32 -11.91 9.38
C ARG A 751 19.59 -11.20 8.24
N ILE A 752 18.32 -11.52 8.03
CA ILE A 752 17.52 -11.00 6.91
C ILE A 752 17.40 -9.47 6.96
N VAL A 753 17.32 -8.89 8.16
CA VAL A 753 17.18 -7.45 8.36
C VAL A 753 18.49 -6.72 8.05
N GLU A 754 19.62 -7.26 8.49
CA GLU A 754 20.95 -6.72 8.19
C GLU A 754 21.28 -6.84 6.71
N GLY A 755 20.96 -7.98 6.08
CA GLY A 755 21.09 -8.16 4.64
C GLY A 755 20.22 -7.17 3.85
N PHE A 756 19.00 -6.91 4.33
CA PHE A 756 18.14 -5.89 3.73
C PHE A 756 18.71 -4.49 3.90
N PHE A 757 19.27 -4.17 5.07
CA PHE A 757 19.91 -2.88 5.31
C PHE A 757 21.10 -2.70 4.36
N TYR A 758 21.95 -3.72 4.18
CA TYR A 758 23.03 -3.69 3.19
C TYR A 758 22.51 -3.42 1.77
N ALA A 759 21.41 -4.07 1.37
CA ALA A 759 20.76 -3.83 0.08
C ALA A 759 20.19 -2.41 -0.07
N VAL A 760 19.68 -1.80 1.01
CA VAL A 760 19.27 -0.38 1.04
C VAL A 760 20.45 0.55 0.79
N GLY A 761 21.64 0.21 1.29
CA GLY A 761 22.85 0.99 1.03
C GLY A 761 23.29 0.96 -0.43
N ILE A 762 22.97 -0.12 -1.16
CA ILE A 762 23.23 -0.24 -2.60
C ILE A 762 22.18 0.53 -3.42
N ALA A 763 20.90 0.41 -3.06
CA ALA A 763 19.78 0.94 -3.85
C ALA A 763 18.74 1.60 -2.94
N SER A 764 19.03 2.82 -2.49
CA SER A 764 18.23 3.52 -1.49
C SER A 764 16.94 4.15 -2.05
N GLU A 765 16.91 4.43 -3.34
CA GLU A 765 15.85 5.20 -4.01
C GLU A 765 14.55 4.41 -4.11
N ALA A 766 13.39 5.05 -3.93
CA ALA A 766 12.09 4.37 -3.87
C ALA A 766 11.82 3.44 -5.07
N GLN A 767 12.23 3.84 -6.28
CA GLN A 767 12.02 3.08 -7.52
C GLN A 767 12.77 1.74 -7.62
N HIS A 768 13.79 1.51 -6.79
CA HIS A 768 14.63 0.32 -6.85
C HIS A 768 14.19 -0.80 -5.89
N GLY A 769 12.89 -0.89 -5.60
CA GLY A 769 12.31 -1.89 -4.70
C GLY A 769 12.67 -3.34 -5.08
N SER A 770 12.51 -3.72 -6.35
CA SER A 770 12.88 -5.06 -6.83
C SER A 770 14.35 -5.39 -6.56
N ILE A 771 15.25 -4.44 -6.80
CA ILE A 771 16.70 -4.60 -6.61
C ILE A 771 17.03 -4.87 -5.14
N ARG A 772 16.46 -4.07 -4.23
CA ARG A 772 16.64 -4.30 -2.78
C ARG A 772 16.20 -5.70 -2.39
N LYS A 773 15.05 -6.15 -2.90
CA LYS A 773 14.52 -7.49 -2.61
C LYS A 773 15.45 -8.57 -3.14
N TRP A 774 15.83 -8.53 -4.41
CA TRP A 774 16.71 -9.52 -5.02
C TRP A 774 18.09 -9.59 -4.36
N ILE A 775 18.73 -8.44 -4.12
CA ILE A 775 20.04 -8.40 -3.45
C ILE A 775 19.95 -8.93 -2.03
N THR A 776 18.88 -8.65 -1.29
CA THR A 776 18.69 -9.23 0.04
C THR A 776 18.60 -10.75 -0.01
N LYS A 777 17.84 -11.30 -0.98
CA LYS A 777 17.75 -12.76 -1.18
C LYS A 777 19.12 -13.37 -1.48
N VAL A 778 19.90 -12.74 -2.36
CA VAL A 778 21.26 -13.16 -2.74
C VAL A 778 22.19 -13.12 -1.52
N ILE A 779 22.16 -12.05 -0.72
CA ILE A 779 22.99 -11.92 0.49
C ILE A 779 22.69 -13.07 1.47
N GLN A 780 21.43 -13.42 1.71
CA GLN A 780 21.12 -14.53 2.61
C GLN A 780 21.64 -15.87 2.10
N LEU A 781 21.49 -16.13 0.79
CA LEU A 781 22.00 -17.36 0.19
C LEU A 781 23.54 -17.43 0.25
N VAL A 782 24.22 -16.29 0.07
CA VAL A 782 25.67 -16.19 0.27
C VAL A 782 26.03 -16.58 1.71
N LEU A 783 25.37 -16.00 2.71
CA LEU A 783 25.65 -16.31 4.12
C LEU A 783 25.39 -17.78 4.47
N ILE A 784 24.33 -18.39 3.94
CA ILE A 784 24.05 -19.82 4.15
C ILE A 784 25.16 -20.68 3.53
N ILE A 785 25.58 -20.35 2.30
CA ILE A 785 26.60 -21.12 1.60
C ILE A 785 27.96 -20.94 2.28
N ASP A 786 28.30 -19.73 2.72
CA ASP A 786 29.48 -19.41 3.54
C ASP A 786 29.51 -20.29 4.81
N ASP A 787 28.42 -20.32 5.58
CA ASP A 787 28.30 -21.16 6.79
C ASP A 787 28.43 -22.67 6.49
N VAL A 788 27.98 -23.11 5.31
CA VAL A 788 28.18 -24.51 4.85
C VAL A 788 29.66 -24.82 4.65
N TYR A 789 30.44 -23.92 4.04
CA TYR A 789 31.86 -24.14 3.76
C TYR A 789 32.73 -24.01 5.02
N ASP A 790 32.42 -23.07 5.91
CA ASP A 790 33.26 -22.75 7.05
C ASP A 790 32.97 -23.62 8.28
N ILE A 791 31.71 -23.93 8.55
CA ILE A 791 31.29 -24.48 9.85
C ILE A 791 30.77 -25.90 9.72
N TYR A 792 29.87 -26.14 8.76
CA TYR A 792 29.02 -27.32 8.81
C TYR A 792 29.60 -28.54 8.07
N ALA A 793 30.12 -28.34 6.87
CA ALA A 793 30.39 -29.44 5.96
C ALA A 793 31.80 -30.02 6.08
N SER A 794 31.96 -31.32 5.82
CA SER A 794 33.29 -31.88 5.65
C SER A 794 33.90 -31.42 4.32
N PHE A 795 35.24 -31.45 4.22
CA PHE A 795 35.94 -31.12 2.99
C PHE A 795 35.45 -31.95 1.77
N ALA A 796 35.12 -33.22 1.99
CA ALA A 796 34.59 -34.09 0.93
C ALA A 796 33.16 -33.70 0.51
N ASP A 797 32.36 -33.15 1.43
CA ASP A 797 30.99 -32.71 1.14
C ASP A 797 31.00 -31.39 0.36
N VAL A 798 31.83 -30.41 0.74
CA VAL A 798 31.96 -29.15 -0.02
C VAL A 798 32.52 -29.36 -1.43
N GLN A 799 33.39 -30.35 -1.62
CA GLN A 799 33.83 -30.77 -2.96
C GLN A 799 32.67 -31.29 -3.81
N GLN A 800 31.77 -32.08 -3.22
CA GLN A 800 30.59 -32.59 -3.91
C GLN A 800 29.57 -31.46 -4.16
N PHE A 801 29.37 -30.57 -3.19
CA PHE A 801 28.50 -29.40 -3.30
C PHE A 801 28.94 -28.47 -4.44
N THR A 802 30.25 -28.18 -4.51
CA THR A 802 30.83 -27.36 -5.60
C THR A 802 30.56 -27.99 -6.97
N ARG A 803 30.75 -29.31 -7.10
CA ARG A 803 30.46 -30.04 -8.36
C ARG A 803 28.97 -30.03 -8.72
N ALA A 804 28.09 -30.10 -7.72
CA ALA A 804 26.66 -30.04 -7.95
C ALA A 804 26.24 -28.66 -8.47
N ILE A 805 26.80 -27.57 -7.92
CA ILE A 805 26.57 -26.19 -8.39
C ILE A 805 27.14 -25.97 -9.80
N GLU A 806 28.34 -26.47 -10.10
CA GLU A 806 28.91 -26.42 -11.45
C GLU A 806 27.97 -27.02 -12.51
N LYS A 807 27.43 -28.20 -12.21
CA LYS A 807 26.48 -28.88 -13.09
C LYS A 807 25.14 -28.15 -13.12
N TRP A 808 24.68 -27.62 -11.98
CA TRP A 808 23.35 -27.02 -11.79
C TRP A 808 22.25 -28.00 -12.19
N ASP A 809 22.42 -29.27 -11.81
CA ASP A 809 21.55 -30.38 -12.16
C ASP A 809 20.80 -30.84 -10.90
N PRO A 810 19.45 -30.81 -10.89
CA PRO A 810 18.64 -31.33 -9.79
C PRO A 810 18.97 -32.78 -9.40
N ASN A 811 19.46 -33.61 -10.32
CA ASN A 811 19.82 -35.00 -10.04
C ASN A 811 21.10 -35.15 -9.19
N GLU A 812 21.98 -34.14 -9.20
CA GLU A 812 23.16 -34.14 -8.32
C GLU A 812 22.80 -33.74 -6.89
N VAL A 813 21.64 -33.07 -6.69
CA VAL A 813 21.13 -32.67 -5.38
C VAL A 813 20.90 -33.91 -4.50
N GLU A 814 20.31 -34.98 -5.04
CA GLU A 814 19.97 -36.18 -4.26
C GLU A 814 21.17 -36.91 -3.65
N ARG A 815 22.39 -36.62 -4.14
CA ARG A 815 23.64 -37.22 -3.65
C ARG A 815 24.27 -36.44 -2.50
N LEU A 816 23.79 -35.24 -2.21
CA LEU A 816 24.31 -34.37 -1.17
C LEU A 816 23.67 -34.70 0.19
N PRO A 817 24.34 -34.38 1.32
CA PRO A 817 23.71 -34.34 2.64
C PRO A 817 22.44 -33.48 2.64
N GLU A 818 21.45 -33.85 3.44
CA GLU A 818 20.09 -33.25 3.45
C GLU A 818 20.11 -31.72 3.54
N CYS A 819 20.90 -31.15 4.44
CA CYS A 819 21.04 -29.69 4.58
C CYS A 819 21.54 -29.00 3.30
N MET A 820 22.52 -29.59 2.61
CA MET A 820 23.03 -29.09 1.34
C MET A 820 22.00 -29.21 0.22
N GLN A 821 21.13 -30.21 0.28
CA GLN A 821 20.02 -30.31 -0.65
C GLN A 821 19.07 -29.13 -0.50
N ILE A 822 18.77 -28.75 0.75
CA ILE A 822 17.93 -27.60 1.07
C ILE A 822 18.58 -26.32 0.54
N CYS A 823 19.87 -26.09 0.81
CA CYS A 823 20.60 -24.93 0.31
C CYS A 823 20.58 -24.85 -1.22
N LEU A 824 20.86 -25.96 -1.91
CA LEU A 824 20.94 -25.98 -3.38
C LEU A 824 19.56 -25.80 -4.03
N ARG A 825 18.51 -26.39 -3.47
CA ARG A 825 17.12 -26.16 -3.94
C ARG A 825 16.70 -24.71 -3.74
N ALA A 826 17.00 -24.13 -2.58
CA ALA A 826 16.70 -22.73 -2.28
C ALA A 826 17.43 -21.79 -3.25
N LEU A 827 18.72 -22.04 -3.52
CA LEU A 827 19.50 -21.30 -4.52
C LEU A 827 18.86 -21.39 -5.91
N HIS A 828 18.57 -22.60 -6.39
CA HIS A 828 17.97 -22.80 -7.71
C HIS A 828 16.62 -22.07 -7.84
N ALA A 829 15.70 -22.30 -6.90
CA ALA A 829 14.37 -21.68 -6.92
C ALA A 829 14.45 -20.15 -6.88
N THR A 830 15.33 -19.61 -6.04
CA THR A 830 15.50 -18.15 -5.91
C THR A 830 16.12 -17.55 -7.17
N MET A 831 17.10 -18.21 -7.79
CA MET A 831 17.69 -17.71 -9.04
C MET A 831 16.71 -17.76 -10.21
N GLU A 832 15.91 -18.82 -10.31
CA GLU A 832 14.85 -18.90 -11.31
C GLU A 832 13.81 -17.78 -11.12
N GLU A 833 13.35 -17.56 -9.88
CA GLU A 833 12.43 -16.47 -9.53
C GLU A 833 13.00 -15.10 -9.94
N ILE A 834 14.23 -14.78 -9.52
CA ILE A 834 14.89 -13.50 -9.85
C ILE A 834 15.04 -13.34 -11.37
N CYS A 835 15.46 -14.38 -12.09
CA CYS A 835 15.62 -14.33 -13.54
C CYS A 835 14.29 -14.10 -14.27
N VAL A 836 13.22 -14.76 -13.85
CA VAL A 836 11.87 -14.57 -14.41
C VAL A 836 11.41 -13.13 -14.16
N GLU A 837 11.52 -12.64 -12.93
CA GLU A 837 11.11 -11.28 -12.60
C GLU A 837 11.91 -10.22 -13.38
N ILE A 838 13.23 -10.40 -13.56
CA ILE A 838 14.06 -9.51 -14.41
C ILE A 838 13.57 -9.55 -15.86
N GLN A 839 13.32 -10.74 -16.39
CA GLN A 839 12.88 -10.92 -17.78
C GLN A 839 11.49 -10.30 -18.02
N GLU A 840 10.56 -10.45 -17.07
CA GLU A 840 9.24 -9.81 -17.11
C GLU A 840 9.31 -8.29 -17.03
N GLN A 841 10.19 -7.75 -16.17
CA GLN A 841 10.30 -6.30 -15.96
C GLN A 841 11.07 -5.58 -17.07
N LYS A 842 12.06 -6.21 -17.69
CA LYS A 842 13.02 -5.55 -18.61
C LYS A 842 13.02 -6.13 -20.03
N GLY A 843 12.52 -7.34 -20.23
CA GLY A 843 12.59 -8.06 -21.50
C GLY A 843 14.01 -8.47 -21.92
N GLY A 844 14.13 -9.35 -22.91
CA GLY A 844 15.41 -9.83 -23.46
C GLY A 844 15.66 -11.32 -23.21
N SER A 845 16.92 -11.74 -23.36
CA SER A 845 17.36 -13.12 -23.06
C SER A 845 17.52 -13.36 -21.57
N SER A 846 17.40 -14.63 -21.14
CA SER A 846 17.55 -15.01 -19.73
C SER A 846 18.94 -14.65 -19.18
N THR A 847 18.98 -14.04 -17.98
CA THR A 847 20.21 -13.76 -17.23
C THR A 847 20.78 -14.97 -16.53
N LEU A 848 20.02 -16.08 -16.45
CA LEU A 848 20.37 -17.26 -15.66
C LEU A 848 21.76 -17.83 -15.97
N PRO A 849 22.21 -17.95 -17.24
CA PRO A 849 23.55 -18.47 -17.53
C PRO A 849 24.68 -17.65 -16.89
N TYR A 850 24.51 -16.32 -16.80
CA TYR A 850 25.51 -15.41 -16.26
C TYR A 850 25.51 -15.41 -14.73
N LEU A 851 24.31 -15.32 -14.12
CA LEU A 851 24.18 -15.38 -12.67
C LEU A 851 24.64 -16.74 -12.13
N LYS A 852 24.30 -17.83 -12.83
CA LYS A 852 24.82 -19.18 -12.54
C LYS A 852 26.35 -19.18 -12.53
N GLN A 853 27.01 -18.61 -13.54
CA GLN A 853 28.47 -18.60 -13.60
C GLN A 853 29.09 -17.84 -12.41
N GLY A 854 28.44 -16.76 -11.95
CA GLY A 854 28.83 -16.05 -10.74
C GLY A 854 28.82 -16.95 -9.51
N TRP A 855 27.73 -17.69 -9.28
CA TRP A 855 27.61 -18.63 -8.15
C TRP A 855 28.62 -19.78 -8.23
N VAL A 856 28.88 -20.30 -9.43
CA VAL A 856 29.91 -21.33 -9.65
C VAL A 856 31.29 -20.81 -9.27
N ASN A 857 31.64 -19.59 -9.70
CA ASN A 857 32.94 -18.99 -9.38
C ASN A 857 33.07 -18.74 -7.87
N PHE A 858 32.02 -18.25 -7.22
CA PHE A 858 31.97 -18.04 -5.78
C PHE A 858 32.23 -19.34 -5.00
N CYS A 859 31.51 -20.42 -5.31
CA CYS A 859 31.68 -21.71 -4.63
C CYS A 859 33.05 -22.36 -4.89
N LYS A 860 33.63 -22.14 -6.08
CA LYS A 860 35.01 -22.56 -6.36
C LYS A 860 36.03 -21.81 -5.52
N ALA A 861 35.84 -20.51 -5.34
CA ALA A 861 36.73 -19.69 -4.53
C ALA A 861 36.64 -20.08 -3.04
N LEU A 862 35.44 -20.35 -2.53
CA LEU A 862 35.26 -20.93 -1.18
C LEU A 862 35.91 -22.31 -1.05
N LEU A 863 35.86 -23.14 -2.10
CA LEU A 863 36.54 -24.45 -2.08
C LEU A 863 38.07 -24.31 -1.99
N VAL A 864 38.66 -23.27 -2.60
CA VAL A 864 40.08 -22.96 -2.47
C VAL A 864 40.42 -22.60 -1.02
N GLU A 865 39.61 -21.75 -0.39
CA GLU A 865 39.76 -21.39 1.03
C GLU A 865 39.63 -22.61 1.95
N ALA A 866 38.60 -23.43 1.76
CA ALA A 866 38.43 -24.69 2.49
C ALA A 866 39.61 -25.66 2.27
N THR A 867 40.24 -25.65 1.10
CA THR A 867 41.45 -26.45 0.82
C THR A 867 42.63 -25.94 1.64
N TRP A 868 42.84 -24.62 1.69
CA TRP A 868 43.89 -24.02 2.51
C TRP A 868 43.72 -24.35 3.99
N HIS A 869 42.49 -24.22 4.52
CA HIS A 869 42.18 -24.61 5.89
C HIS A 869 42.47 -26.10 6.14
N TYR A 870 41.96 -27.00 5.29
CA TYR A 870 42.15 -28.44 5.43
C TYR A 870 43.62 -28.87 5.38
N GLU A 871 44.43 -28.22 4.54
CA GLU A 871 45.87 -28.51 4.41
C GLU A 871 46.72 -27.79 5.47
N GLY A 872 46.14 -26.89 6.27
CA GLY A 872 46.87 -26.00 7.17
C GLY A 872 47.82 -25.06 6.42
N HIS A 873 47.50 -24.75 5.16
CA HIS A 873 48.28 -23.88 4.29
C HIS A 873 47.91 -22.42 4.53
N ILE A 874 48.92 -21.57 4.72
CA ILE A 874 48.75 -20.11 4.78
C ILE A 874 49.26 -19.56 3.46
N PRO A 875 48.38 -19.01 2.60
CA PRO A 875 48.77 -18.50 1.28
C PRO A 875 49.60 -17.23 1.40
N THR A 876 50.24 -16.83 0.29
CA THR A 876 50.81 -15.47 0.18
C THR A 876 49.68 -14.45 0.13
N LEU A 877 49.95 -13.18 0.46
CA LEU A 877 48.95 -12.12 0.33
C LEU A 877 48.44 -11.99 -1.11
N GLU A 878 49.30 -12.19 -2.11
CA GLU A 878 48.91 -12.16 -3.53
C GLU A 878 47.94 -13.29 -3.87
N ASP A 879 48.27 -14.54 -3.52
CA ASP A 879 47.39 -15.70 -3.75
C ASP A 879 46.06 -15.54 -3.00
N TYR A 880 46.10 -14.98 -1.78
CA TYR A 880 44.90 -14.71 -0.98
C TYR A 880 43.99 -13.69 -1.67
N LEU A 881 44.54 -12.58 -2.18
CA LEU A 881 43.75 -11.54 -2.85
C LEU A 881 43.20 -12.01 -4.20
N ASP A 882 43.96 -12.82 -4.94
CA ASP A 882 43.56 -13.39 -6.23
C ASP A 882 42.34 -14.32 -6.12
N ASN A 883 42.20 -15.05 -5.01
CA ASN A 883 40.98 -15.79 -4.68
C ASN A 883 39.93 -14.90 -3.98
N GLY A 884 40.41 -14.05 -3.07
CA GLY A 884 39.65 -13.26 -2.10
C GLY A 884 38.63 -12.31 -2.70
N TRP A 885 38.90 -11.75 -3.89
CA TRP A 885 37.95 -10.87 -4.58
C TRP A 885 36.74 -11.62 -5.16
N ILE A 886 36.83 -12.94 -5.35
CA ILE A 886 35.69 -13.77 -5.78
C ILE A 886 34.96 -14.29 -4.54
N SER A 887 35.69 -14.87 -3.59
CA SER A 887 35.12 -15.45 -2.37
C SER A 887 34.53 -14.41 -1.41
N SER A 888 34.83 -13.11 -1.56
CA SER A 888 34.19 -12.06 -0.75
C SER A 888 32.74 -11.78 -1.13
N SER A 889 32.21 -12.45 -2.15
CA SER A 889 30.89 -12.22 -2.77
C SER A 889 30.70 -10.85 -3.44
N GLY A 890 31.69 -9.95 -3.38
CA GLY A 890 31.62 -8.62 -4.00
C GLY A 890 31.38 -8.66 -5.50
N SER A 891 32.03 -9.59 -6.20
CA SER A 891 31.84 -9.79 -7.64
C SER A 891 30.45 -10.32 -7.96
N LEU A 892 29.94 -11.24 -7.15
CA LEU A 892 28.61 -11.81 -7.25
C LEU A 892 27.53 -10.73 -7.07
N PHE A 893 27.62 -9.90 -6.03
CA PHE A 893 26.70 -8.78 -5.82
C PHE A 893 26.75 -7.78 -6.96
N SER A 894 27.95 -7.44 -7.45
CA SER A 894 28.13 -6.52 -8.57
C SER A 894 27.46 -7.02 -9.85
N PHE A 895 27.58 -8.31 -10.17
CA PHE A 895 26.88 -8.89 -11.32
C PHE A 895 25.37 -8.79 -11.18
N HIS A 896 24.82 -9.13 -10.00
CA HIS A 896 23.38 -9.00 -9.76
C HIS A 896 22.92 -7.55 -9.95
N VAL A 897 23.62 -6.57 -9.37
CA VAL A 897 23.27 -5.14 -9.52
C VAL A 897 23.27 -4.71 -11.00
N ILE A 898 24.33 -5.03 -11.75
CA ILE A 898 24.46 -4.65 -13.17
C ILE A 898 23.31 -5.24 -14.01
N TYR A 899 23.05 -6.54 -13.87
CA TYR A 899 21.97 -7.19 -14.63
C TYR A 899 20.58 -6.68 -14.24
N CYS A 900 20.38 -6.28 -12.98
CA CYS A 900 19.12 -5.74 -12.51
C CYS A 900 18.86 -4.29 -12.98
N MET A 901 19.92 -3.50 -13.19
CA MET A 901 19.83 -2.09 -13.60
C MET A 901 19.73 -1.90 -15.12
N THR A 902 20.03 -2.92 -15.92
CA THR A 902 20.07 -2.80 -17.39
C THR A 902 18.66 -2.83 -18.01
N ASN A 903 18.29 -1.81 -18.81
CA ASN A 903 16.91 -1.63 -19.30
C ASN A 903 16.46 -2.61 -20.41
N LYS A 904 17.38 -3.32 -21.07
CA LYS A 904 17.07 -4.40 -22.04
C LYS A 904 18.28 -5.30 -22.20
N ILE A 905 18.16 -6.61 -22.01
CA ILE A 905 19.31 -7.52 -22.18
C ILE A 905 19.45 -7.87 -23.67
N ALA A 906 20.40 -7.23 -24.35
CA ALA A 906 20.82 -7.53 -25.71
C ALA A 906 22.28 -8.04 -25.72
N ASN A 907 22.72 -8.70 -26.79
CA ASN A 907 24.09 -9.22 -26.87
C ASN A 907 25.17 -8.12 -26.70
N GLU A 908 24.87 -6.87 -27.07
CA GLU A 908 25.74 -5.70 -26.90
C GLU A 908 25.85 -5.23 -25.43
N ASN A 909 24.87 -5.58 -24.57
CA ASN A 909 24.87 -5.25 -23.14
C ASN A 909 25.59 -6.29 -22.27
N LEU A 910 25.98 -7.44 -22.84
CA LEU A 910 26.79 -8.45 -22.15
C LEU A 910 28.26 -8.03 -21.99
N ASP A 911 28.70 -7.00 -22.70
CA ASP A 911 30.04 -6.43 -22.57
C ASP A 911 30.16 -5.41 -21.42
N LEU A 912 29.06 -5.00 -20.76
CA LEU A 912 29.11 -4.08 -19.62
C LEU A 912 29.89 -4.66 -18.41
N CYS A 913 29.71 -5.94 -18.11
CA CYS A 913 30.47 -6.58 -17.03
C CYS A 913 31.98 -6.64 -17.34
N LYS A 914 32.35 -6.75 -18.63
CA LYS A 914 33.75 -6.69 -19.06
C LYS A 914 34.29 -5.27 -18.95
N ASN A 915 33.50 -4.27 -19.33
CA ASN A 915 33.87 -2.86 -19.24
C ASN A 915 34.04 -2.40 -17.78
N CYS A 916 33.24 -2.95 -16.87
CA CYS A 916 33.30 -2.66 -15.44
C CYS A 916 34.22 -3.60 -14.65
N GLN A 917 34.97 -4.50 -15.29
CA GLN A 917 35.70 -5.58 -14.61
C GLN A 917 36.68 -5.05 -13.56
N GLU A 918 37.43 -3.98 -13.86
CA GLU A 918 38.37 -3.36 -12.93
C GLU A 918 37.66 -2.76 -11.71
N ILE A 919 36.48 -2.14 -11.92
CA ILE A 919 35.66 -1.60 -10.82
C ILE A 919 35.16 -2.75 -9.94
N ILE A 920 34.65 -3.83 -10.54
CA ILE A 920 34.16 -5.01 -9.82
C ILE A 920 35.28 -5.63 -8.98
N TYR A 921 36.48 -5.76 -9.55
CA TYR A 921 37.65 -6.27 -8.84
C TYR A 921 37.96 -5.42 -7.60
N HIS A 922 38.14 -4.10 -7.77
CA HIS A 922 38.49 -3.22 -6.65
C HIS A 922 37.40 -3.10 -5.59
N VAL A 923 36.12 -3.08 -5.97
CA VAL A 923 35.00 -3.14 -5.01
C VAL A 923 35.07 -4.42 -4.18
N SER A 924 35.36 -5.55 -4.82
CA SER A 924 35.41 -6.85 -4.15
C SER A 924 36.62 -7.00 -3.22
N ILE A 925 37.76 -6.39 -3.58
CA ILE A 925 38.94 -6.28 -2.73
C ILE A 925 38.64 -5.42 -1.50
N ILE A 926 37.97 -4.28 -1.66
CA ILE A 926 37.57 -3.44 -0.52
C ILE A 926 36.64 -4.21 0.43
N ILE A 927 35.63 -4.92 -0.11
CA ILE A 927 34.73 -5.75 0.71
C ILE A 927 35.53 -6.79 1.51
N ARG A 928 36.44 -7.52 0.84
CA ARG A 928 37.28 -8.54 1.50
C ARG A 928 38.14 -7.94 2.62
N LEU A 929 38.92 -6.91 2.29
CA LEU A 929 39.88 -6.33 3.23
C LEU A 929 39.19 -5.60 4.40
N CYS A 930 38.05 -4.95 4.18
CA CYS A 930 37.26 -4.37 5.26
C CYS A 930 36.68 -5.43 6.18
N ASN A 931 36.25 -6.58 5.65
CA ASN A 931 35.82 -7.71 6.46
C ASN A 931 36.99 -8.19 7.33
N ASP A 932 38.13 -8.52 6.73
CA ASP A 932 39.31 -9.04 7.43
C ASP A 932 39.80 -8.07 8.53
N GLN A 933 39.75 -6.75 8.30
CA GLN A 933 40.05 -5.75 9.31
C GLN A 933 39.12 -5.84 10.53
N GLY A 934 37.84 -6.12 10.33
CA GLY A 934 36.84 -6.23 11.38
C GLY A 934 36.79 -7.60 12.09
N THR A 935 37.15 -8.68 11.39
CA THR A 935 36.88 -10.06 11.85
C THR A 935 38.11 -10.91 12.12
N SER A 936 39.31 -10.50 11.67
CA SER A 936 40.51 -11.35 11.71
C SER A 936 40.83 -11.94 13.08
N THR A 937 40.60 -11.22 14.18
CA THR A 937 40.85 -11.75 15.53
C THR A 937 39.87 -12.87 15.89
N ALA A 938 38.58 -12.68 15.59
CA ALA A 938 37.53 -13.65 15.88
C ALA A 938 37.59 -14.87 14.95
N GLU A 939 38.03 -14.69 13.70
CA GLU A 939 38.29 -15.78 12.75
C GLU A 939 39.47 -16.65 13.23
N LEU A 940 40.55 -16.03 13.70
CA LEU A 940 41.68 -16.75 14.27
C LEU A 940 41.29 -17.57 15.52
N GLU A 941 40.44 -17.03 16.39
CA GLU A 941 39.93 -17.73 17.57
C GLU A 941 39.05 -18.94 17.23
N ARG A 942 38.31 -18.88 16.12
CA ARG A 942 37.47 -19.98 15.62
C ARG A 942 38.28 -21.04 14.86
N GLY A 943 39.49 -20.70 14.44
CA GLY A 943 40.36 -21.57 13.66
C GLY A 943 40.09 -21.49 12.16
N ASP A 944 39.46 -20.41 11.68
CA ASP A 944 39.10 -20.21 10.27
C ASP A 944 40.37 -20.03 9.39
N VAL A 945 40.20 -19.87 8.07
CA VAL A 945 41.30 -19.59 7.13
C VAL A 945 42.05 -18.31 7.54
N ALA A 946 43.36 -18.28 7.30
CA ALA A 946 44.17 -17.08 7.54
C ALA A 946 43.66 -15.87 6.74
N SER A 947 43.34 -14.78 7.44
CA SER A 947 42.94 -13.50 6.84
C SER A 947 44.09 -12.83 6.08
N SER A 948 43.81 -11.78 5.32
CA SER A 948 44.86 -10.98 4.65
C SER A 948 45.91 -10.45 5.62
N ILE A 949 45.50 -10.13 6.86
CA ILE A 949 46.37 -9.63 7.93
C ILE A 949 47.35 -10.72 8.33
N ILE A 950 46.88 -11.94 8.57
CA ILE A 950 47.71 -13.08 8.96
C ILE A 950 48.66 -13.47 7.82
N CYS A 951 48.16 -13.51 6.59
CA CYS A 951 48.97 -13.81 5.40
C CYS A 951 50.15 -12.83 5.28
N TYR A 952 49.89 -11.52 5.42
CA TYR A 952 50.94 -10.50 5.34
C TYR A 952 51.90 -10.52 6.54
N MET A 953 51.38 -10.70 7.76
CA MET A 953 52.21 -10.85 8.96
C MET A 953 53.21 -11.98 8.81
N GLN A 954 52.78 -13.13 8.28
CA GLN A 954 53.65 -14.28 8.07
C GLN A 954 54.61 -14.10 6.89
N GLN A 955 54.14 -13.50 5.80
CA GLN A 955 54.95 -13.30 4.59
C GLN A 955 56.11 -12.32 4.82
N GLU A 956 55.83 -11.17 5.45
CA GLU A 956 56.81 -10.09 5.65
C GLU A 956 57.42 -10.10 7.06
N ASN A 957 56.95 -10.99 7.95
CA ASN A 957 57.40 -11.10 9.34
C ASN A 957 57.29 -9.76 10.11
N VAL A 958 56.09 -9.17 10.07
CA VAL A 958 55.74 -7.87 10.68
C VAL A 958 54.71 -8.01 11.80
N SER A 959 54.53 -6.97 12.62
CA SER A 959 53.47 -6.93 13.63
C SER A 959 52.09 -6.74 13.00
N GLU A 960 51.04 -7.10 13.76
CA GLU A 960 49.64 -6.91 13.34
C GLU A 960 49.33 -5.45 12.99
N ASP A 961 49.82 -4.48 13.78
CA ASP A 961 49.60 -3.05 13.52
C ASP A 961 50.16 -2.64 12.14
N VAL A 962 51.37 -3.09 11.80
CA VAL A 962 52.00 -2.79 10.50
C VAL A 962 51.25 -3.49 9.36
N ALA A 963 50.78 -4.71 9.58
CA ALA A 963 49.96 -5.42 8.60
C ALA A 963 48.62 -4.71 8.37
N ARG A 964 47.95 -4.26 9.43
CA ARG A 964 46.69 -3.53 9.33
C ARG A 964 46.85 -2.21 8.57
N GLU A 965 47.90 -1.45 8.86
CA GLU A 965 48.23 -0.20 8.15
C GLU A 965 48.49 -0.45 6.65
N TYR A 966 49.23 -1.53 6.33
CA TYR A 966 49.47 -1.92 4.94
C TYR A 966 48.19 -2.33 4.22
N ILE A 967 47.35 -3.16 4.83
CA ILE A 967 46.05 -3.55 4.27
C ILE A 967 45.13 -2.33 4.06
N GLU A 968 45.14 -1.37 4.98
CA GLU A 968 44.41 -0.10 4.83
C GLU A 968 44.91 0.68 3.61
N SER A 969 46.22 0.70 3.36
CA SER A 969 46.78 1.34 2.15
C SER A 969 46.27 0.71 0.84
N ILE A 970 46.03 -0.61 0.81
CA ILE A 970 45.47 -1.32 -0.36
C ILE A 970 44.00 -0.93 -0.58
N ILE A 971 43.22 -0.79 0.50
CA ILE A 971 41.84 -0.29 0.44
C ILE A 971 41.81 1.11 -0.19
N LEU A 972 42.69 2.00 0.29
CA LEU A 972 42.83 3.37 -0.23
C LEU A 972 43.19 3.41 -1.72
N ASP A 973 44.16 2.57 -2.14
CA ASP A 973 44.55 2.46 -3.55
C ASP A 973 43.41 1.93 -4.42
N SER A 974 42.64 0.97 -3.92
CA SER A 974 41.48 0.41 -4.63
C SER A 974 40.39 1.45 -4.87
N PHE A 975 40.10 2.33 -3.89
CA PHE A 975 39.17 3.46 -4.11
C PHE A 975 39.67 4.41 -5.20
N LYS A 976 40.98 4.70 -5.26
CA LYS A 976 41.55 5.55 -6.33
C LYS A 976 41.38 4.92 -7.70
N LYS A 977 41.60 3.61 -7.81
CA LYS A 977 41.42 2.86 -9.06
C LYS A 977 39.96 2.81 -9.49
N ILE A 978 39.02 2.62 -8.56
CA ILE A 978 37.57 2.72 -8.84
C ILE A 978 37.24 4.07 -9.48
N ASN A 979 37.68 5.17 -8.86
CA ASN A 979 37.44 6.51 -9.39
C ASN A 979 38.05 6.71 -10.79
N TYR A 980 39.28 6.23 -11.00
CA TYR A 980 39.94 6.27 -12.31
C TYR A 980 39.15 5.53 -13.40
N HIS A 981 38.73 4.30 -13.13
CA HIS A 981 37.99 3.49 -14.09
C HIS A 981 36.57 4.01 -14.31
N PHE A 982 35.90 4.49 -13.27
CA PHE A 982 34.58 5.10 -13.36
C PHE A 982 34.59 6.30 -14.29
N ASN A 983 35.56 7.22 -14.11
CA ASN A 983 35.72 8.41 -14.97
C ASN A 983 36.01 8.08 -16.44
N LYS A 984 36.64 6.93 -16.71
CA LYS A 984 36.93 6.47 -18.07
C LYS A 984 35.71 5.84 -18.76
N LEU A 985 34.77 5.30 -18.00
CA LEU A 985 33.53 4.71 -18.52
C LEU A 985 32.43 5.74 -18.75
N SER A 986 32.47 6.87 -18.04
CA SER A 986 31.51 7.96 -18.18
C SER A 986 31.82 8.94 -19.33
N THR A 987 32.98 8.79 -19.98
CA THR A 987 33.34 9.41 -21.28
C THR A 987 33.00 8.50 -22.43
#